data_AF-A0A833HIY1-F1
#
_entry.id   AF-A0A833HIY1-F1
#
_cell.length_a   1.000
_cell.length_b   1.000
_cell.length_c   1.000
_cell.angle_alpha   90.00
_cell.angle_beta   90.00
_cell.angle_gamma   90.00
#
_symmetry.space_group_name_H-M   'P 1'
#
loop_
_entity.id
_entity.type
_entity.pdbx_description
1 polymer ?
#
loop_
_entity_poly.entity_id
_entity_poly.type
_entity_poly.pdbx_seq_one_letter_code
_entity_poly.pdbx_strand_id
1 'polypeptide(L)'
;MRRAGGRTGRWRRAATRATAPLALLALLGAATPAGAGRISLETRAECVAVPAVARCSVEIENRGDEAARELAVTLETPGFESSRRALEELRPGALWRGGFELDPSAVPAGRTAVVVLASYQDEGGYPLSAVAHAYLEKAAPARPAWRASLASVSVRDREVETVLRVEGAGAVSASPSARLVLPRELEAAGPRTVALRPGAGGRLEARFAVANGSAFAGSTYRIYAVLEREHAGVRESLFVPATVTVLGAPPPTAIFRLPLLAASGLLAALLVSGVTRSLRRDAAVDGARVLHEQAGWLLDFGVLAAIFAYLLGYLRPELLLAPTTTTGGDTASHFLTARYLVENLLPEGRVLGWMPGNLAGYPVFQLYFPLPFLLIAGISYGAGLQVAFKLVTVLGTFLTPIAAYAAFRCLGLRRPAPALAAVFTVPFLMIESNSVWGGNLPSTLSGEFAYSLALALTLLFVGTSYRGLAEGRFLIANAVLLALVALTHAYALLLAGCLSAAHLLWLPRRRRNLGYLARLYALAFSLIGFWIVPLLAYSGYTSPYRDVWRIHSWREVLPPILWPLALAVLAGLSFVGVRAARRGPGHPFRIDPRLAALGGGLWVGLVLYRLAPWLGVVDIRFLPIVQLTIALAAAPAVAALARRLRPAAAGVALVVLATFAWADRQVTYIPSWIEWNYSGFERRPLWSAFSAVNRHLAGGIEEPRVVFEHSPAHNAAGSIRAFESLPLFSGRSTLEGLYVQSSLNSPPIFYLQSELSEVASCPFPDFHCSRPDLSRAAEHLRRYNAGQVVARSSSLKAALRASGDFSLESEIPPYEVHRVRGNAGRYVIPLEHEPVRVASEDWKRDFYRWFKRPDADGVVLVASSRSEARDRARFRLAFETLPARVPRIGLPASEVEVEEEIDEHRIVIRTSRPGHPLLVRVSYHPRWRSTGGERIHLASPGFMLLFPETREVTLEFGDPPLVRFGHLLTALGCAIVATAALRGVRRRPRRSAAMPDPAPAPASGWRACGGPAVAFALTLATWAATGAGEGSY
;
A
#
# COMPACT_ATOMS: atom_id res chain seq x y z
N MET A 1 -81.05 -7.85 -5.93
CA MET A 1 -80.01 -8.28 -4.96
C MET A 1 -78.92 -9.09 -5.69
N ARG A 2 -77.73 -8.52 -5.90
CA ARG A 2 -76.50 -9.21 -6.33
C ARG A 2 -75.32 -8.52 -5.65
N ARG A 3 -74.75 -9.12 -4.61
CA ARG A 3 -73.42 -8.78 -4.05
C ARG A 3 -73.01 -9.85 -3.04
N ALA A 4 -71.91 -10.56 -3.33
CA ALA A 4 -70.87 -10.96 -2.37
C ALA A 4 -70.05 -12.13 -2.95
N GLY A 5 -68.98 -11.83 -3.69
CA GLY A 5 -68.07 -12.87 -4.20
C GLY A 5 -66.70 -12.36 -4.64
N GLY A 6 -66.25 -11.19 -4.18
CA GLY A 6 -65.13 -10.46 -4.80
C GLY A 6 -63.98 -10.03 -3.90
N ARG A 7 -63.88 -10.50 -2.64
CA ARG A 7 -62.89 -9.95 -1.68
C ARG A 7 -61.80 -10.91 -1.19
N THR A 8 -61.91 -12.23 -1.38
CA THR A 8 -60.93 -13.20 -0.85
C THR A 8 -59.75 -13.47 -1.80
N GLY A 9 -59.88 -13.26 -3.11
CA GLY A 9 -58.81 -13.49 -4.10
C GLY A 9 -57.71 -12.41 -4.17
N ARG A 10 -57.97 -11.20 -3.67
CA ARG A 10 -57.00 -10.08 -3.70
C ARG A 10 -55.99 -10.10 -2.56
N TRP A 11 -56.36 -10.65 -1.40
CA TRP A 11 -55.47 -10.77 -0.24
C TRP A 11 -54.44 -11.90 -0.40
N ARG A 12 -54.81 -13.04 -0.98
CA ARG A 12 -53.86 -14.14 -1.26
C ARG A 12 -52.80 -13.79 -2.33
N ARG A 13 -53.12 -12.92 -3.30
CA ARG A 13 -52.15 -12.42 -4.31
C ARG A 13 -51.25 -11.29 -3.78
N ALA A 14 -51.64 -10.61 -2.70
CA ALA A 14 -50.80 -9.61 -2.02
C ALA A 14 -49.82 -10.29 -1.04
N ALA A 15 -50.26 -11.30 -0.29
CA ALA A 15 -49.42 -12.07 0.62
C ALA A 15 -48.29 -12.83 -0.10
N THR A 16 -48.57 -13.42 -1.27
CA THR A 16 -47.57 -14.11 -2.10
C THR A 16 -46.59 -13.20 -2.86
N ARG A 17 -46.86 -11.88 -2.94
CA ARG A 17 -45.93 -10.88 -3.51
C ARG A 17 -45.02 -10.23 -2.46
N ALA A 18 -45.29 -10.42 -1.17
CA ALA A 18 -44.52 -9.89 -0.05
C ALA A 18 -43.56 -10.92 0.59
N THR A 19 -43.80 -12.22 0.40
CA THR A 19 -42.96 -13.30 0.98
C THR A 19 -41.58 -13.44 0.31
N ALA A 20 -41.50 -13.26 -1.02
CA ALA A 20 -40.23 -13.30 -1.75
C ALA A 20 -39.23 -12.15 -1.39
N PRO A 21 -39.64 -10.87 -1.25
CA PRO A 21 -38.73 -9.80 -0.83
C PRO A 21 -38.29 -9.91 0.64
N LEU A 22 -39.14 -10.43 1.54
CA LEU A 22 -38.77 -10.70 2.92
C LEU A 22 -37.78 -11.86 3.04
N ALA A 23 -37.91 -12.89 2.20
CA ALA A 23 -36.93 -13.98 2.14
C ALA A 23 -35.56 -13.49 1.63
N LEU A 24 -35.52 -12.57 0.66
CA LEU A 24 -34.26 -11.98 0.17
C LEU A 24 -33.62 -11.05 1.21
N LEU A 25 -34.41 -10.25 1.95
CA LEU A 25 -33.94 -9.42 3.07
C LEU A 25 -33.50 -10.25 4.29
N ALA A 26 -34.15 -11.38 4.55
CA ALA A 26 -33.74 -12.33 5.58
C ALA A 26 -32.46 -13.08 5.18
N LEU A 27 -32.30 -13.44 3.90
CA LEU A 27 -31.07 -14.04 3.37
C LEU A 27 -29.88 -13.06 3.39
N LEU A 28 -30.14 -11.75 3.24
CA LEU A 28 -29.14 -10.69 3.46
C LEU A 28 -28.69 -10.56 4.92
N GLY A 29 -29.48 -11.06 5.88
CA GLY A 29 -29.18 -11.03 7.31
C GLY A 29 -28.79 -12.38 7.94
N ALA A 30 -28.87 -13.49 7.20
CA ALA A 30 -28.77 -14.85 7.74
C ALA A 30 -27.46 -15.59 7.38
N ALA A 31 -26.48 -14.93 6.79
CA ALA A 31 -25.14 -15.50 6.68
C ALA A 31 -24.44 -15.38 8.04
N THR A 32 -24.16 -16.53 8.65
CA THR A 32 -23.35 -16.64 9.86
C THR A 32 -21.97 -16.00 9.63
N PRO A 33 -21.40 -15.33 10.65
CA PRO A 33 -20.12 -14.65 10.53
C PRO A 33 -19.04 -15.60 10.01
N ALA A 34 -18.22 -15.12 9.07
CA ALA A 34 -16.85 -15.60 9.00
C ALA A 34 -16.18 -15.01 10.24
N GLY A 35 -15.78 -15.85 11.20
CA GLY A 35 -14.94 -15.38 12.30
C GLY A 35 -13.65 -14.79 11.73
N ALA A 36 -13.05 -13.83 12.44
CA ALA A 36 -11.65 -13.49 12.18
C ALA A 36 -10.84 -14.79 12.22
N GLY A 37 -10.00 -14.98 11.21
CA GLY A 37 -9.11 -16.12 11.16
C GLY A 37 -8.26 -16.16 12.43
N ARG A 38 -8.18 -17.33 13.02
CA ARG A 38 -7.44 -17.61 14.23
C ARG A 38 -6.28 -18.48 13.82
N ILE A 39 -5.05 -17.99 13.99
CA ILE A 39 -3.86 -18.82 13.92
C ILE A 39 -3.59 -19.35 15.33
N SER A 40 -3.43 -20.67 15.47
CA SER A 40 -3.18 -21.31 16.77
C SER A 40 -2.13 -22.39 16.61
N LEU A 41 -0.87 -22.04 16.87
CA LEU A 41 0.26 -22.96 16.73
C LEU A 41 0.43 -23.80 18.00
N GLU A 42 0.22 -25.10 17.89
CA GLU A 42 0.61 -26.07 18.93
C GLU A 42 2.03 -26.55 18.62
N THR A 43 2.97 -26.26 19.52
CA THR A 43 4.38 -26.64 19.35
C THR A 43 4.76 -27.71 20.35
N ARG A 44 5.40 -28.79 19.87
CA ARG A 44 6.01 -29.84 20.67
C ARG A 44 7.49 -29.88 20.35
N ALA A 45 8.34 -29.92 21.36
CA ALA A 45 9.77 -29.96 21.17
C ALA A 45 10.42 -30.95 22.14
N GLU A 46 11.27 -31.80 21.59
CA GLU A 46 11.99 -32.85 22.32
C GLU A 46 13.48 -32.71 22.05
N CYS A 47 14.28 -32.60 23.10
CA CYS A 47 15.71 -32.40 22.99
C CYS A 47 16.47 -33.47 23.76
N VAL A 48 17.58 -33.96 23.19
CA VAL A 48 18.43 -35.00 23.77
C VAL A 48 19.89 -34.57 23.66
N ALA A 49 20.64 -34.63 24.76
CA ALA A 49 22.08 -34.42 24.78
C ALA A 49 22.82 -35.64 25.35
N VAL A 50 23.56 -36.33 24.50
CA VAL A 50 24.54 -37.37 24.86
C VAL A 50 25.95 -36.82 24.63
N PRO A 51 27.01 -37.41 25.23
CA PRO A 51 28.37 -36.87 25.15
C PRO A 51 28.89 -36.56 23.73
N ALA A 52 28.39 -37.26 22.71
CA ALA A 52 28.79 -37.09 21.31
C ALA A 52 27.77 -36.31 20.44
N VAL A 53 26.52 -36.10 20.89
CA VAL A 53 25.44 -35.52 20.05
C VAL A 53 24.44 -34.76 20.93
N ALA A 54 24.13 -33.51 20.58
CA ALA A 54 23.02 -32.78 21.16
C ALA A 54 22.06 -32.37 20.02
N ARG A 55 20.78 -32.76 20.13
CA ARG A 55 19.79 -32.52 19.08
C ARG A 55 18.43 -32.17 19.65
N CYS A 56 17.69 -31.32 18.95
CA CYS A 56 16.29 -31.01 19.23
C CYS A 56 15.43 -31.32 18.02
N SER A 57 14.29 -31.98 18.23
CA SER A 57 13.22 -32.14 17.25
C SER A 57 12.06 -31.24 17.64
N VAL A 58 11.59 -30.39 16.73
CA VAL A 58 10.45 -29.50 16.92
C VAL A 58 9.35 -29.86 15.94
N GLU A 59 8.14 -30.01 16.45
CA GLU A 59 6.91 -30.16 15.68
C GLU A 59 5.99 -28.97 15.92
N ILE A 60 5.44 -28.37 14.86
CA ILE A 60 4.48 -27.26 14.95
C ILE A 60 3.24 -27.61 14.13
N GLU A 61 2.09 -27.69 14.78
CA GLU A 61 0.78 -27.92 14.17
C GLU A 61 -0.03 -26.62 14.20
N ASN A 62 -0.59 -26.22 13.05
CA ASN A 62 -1.53 -25.09 13.03
C ASN A 62 -2.96 -25.60 13.27
N ARG A 63 -3.49 -25.41 14.48
CA ARG A 63 -4.88 -25.74 14.85
C ARG A 63 -5.86 -24.60 14.64
N GLY A 64 -5.41 -23.54 13.98
CA GLY A 64 -6.22 -22.43 13.55
C GLY A 64 -7.14 -22.73 12.38
N ASP A 65 -7.89 -21.72 11.95
CA ASP A 65 -8.64 -21.70 10.68
C ASP A 65 -8.03 -20.73 9.64
N GLU A 66 -6.89 -20.11 9.97
CA GLU A 66 -6.07 -19.28 9.09
C GLU A 66 -4.65 -19.86 8.95
N ALA A 67 -4.01 -19.67 7.80
CA ALA A 67 -2.64 -20.15 7.54
C ALA A 67 -1.59 -19.24 8.18
N ALA A 68 -0.56 -19.84 8.78
CA ALA A 68 0.63 -19.12 9.24
C ALA A 68 1.65 -19.05 8.09
N ARG A 69 1.94 -17.85 7.57
CA ARG A 69 2.89 -17.65 6.47
C ARG A 69 4.28 -17.37 6.99
N GLU A 70 5.30 -17.64 6.17
CA GLU A 70 6.70 -17.33 6.46
C GLU A 70 7.17 -17.83 7.84
N LEU A 71 6.82 -19.07 8.16
CA LEU A 71 7.18 -19.68 9.44
C LEU A 71 8.70 -19.80 9.52
N ALA A 72 9.28 -19.18 10.55
CA ALA A 72 10.66 -19.35 10.96
C ALA A 72 10.70 -19.80 12.42
N VAL A 73 11.54 -20.79 12.72
CA VAL A 73 11.65 -21.39 14.05
C VAL A 73 13.05 -21.14 14.58
N THR A 74 13.12 -20.52 15.75
CA THR A 74 14.37 -20.21 16.45
C THR A 74 14.43 -20.98 17.76
N LEU A 75 15.54 -21.66 18.01
CA LEU A 75 15.89 -22.25 19.29
C LEU A 75 16.84 -21.33 20.03
N GLU A 76 16.48 -20.94 21.23
CA GLU A 76 17.31 -20.12 22.11
C GLU A 76 17.61 -20.89 23.41
N THR A 77 18.89 -20.98 23.74
CA THR A 77 19.36 -21.49 25.04
C THR A 77 20.60 -20.68 25.45
N PRO A 78 20.94 -20.56 26.75
CA PRO A 78 22.09 -19.74 27.15
C PRO A 78 23.38 -20.17 26.44
N GLY A 79 23.95 -19.26 25.64
CA GLY A 79 25.18 -19.51 24.86
C GLY A 79 24.97 -20.12 23.47
N PHE A 80 23.73 -20.42 23.06
CA PHE A 80 23.42 -20.94 21.72
C PHE A 80 22.09 -20.41 21.19
N GLU A 81 22.11 -19.92 19.95
CA GLU A 81 20.94 -19.52 19.19
C GLU A 81 21.02 -20.15 17.79
N SER A 82 19.94 -20.80 17.35
CA SER A 82 19.86 -21.34 15.99
C SER A 82 18.48 -21.05 15.41
N SER A 83 18.45 -20.38 14.27
CA SER A 83 17.22 -20.08 13.54
C SER A 83 17.18 -20.81 12.22
N ARG A 84 15.99 -21.28 11.83
CA ARG A 84 15.72 -21.89 10.54
C ARG A 84 14.41 -21.35 9.99
N ARG A 85 14.46 -20.82 8.76
CA ARG A 85 13.24 -20.60 7.97
C ARG A 85 12.65 -21.96 7.60
N ALA A 86 11.45 -22.22 8.09
CA ALA A 86 10.83 -23.54 8.11
C ALA A 86 9.96 -23.78 6.88
N LEU A 87 9.04 -22.85 6.59
CA LEU A 87 8.02 -22.98 5.54
C LEU A 87 7.54 -21.61 5.06
N GLU A 88 7.20 -21.50 3.77
CA GLU A 88 6.49 -20.32 3.24
C GLU A 88 5.03 -20.26 3.74
N GLU A 89 4.38 -21.41 3.98
CA GLU A 89 2.98 -21.49 4.44
C GLU A 89 2.74 -22.77 5.28
N LEU A 90 2.18 -22.61 6.48
CA LEU A 90 1.65 -23.67 7.34
C LEU A 90 0.12 -23.54 7.45
N ARG A 91 -0.58 -24.32 6.64
CA ARG A 91 -2.06 -24.30 6.52
C ARG A 91 -2.76 -24.84 7.78
N PRO A 92 -4.03 -24.48 8.01
CA PRO A 92 -4.88 -25.13 9.00
C PRO A 92 -4.82 -26.66 8.93
N GLY A 93 -4.56 -27.30 10.07
CA GLY A 93 -4.40 -28.75 10.23
C GLY A 93 -3.06 -29.32 9.74
N ALA A 94 -2.17 -28.50 9.15
CA ALA A 94 -0.87 -28.96 8.70
C ALA A 94 0.15 -28.98 9.85
N LEU A 95 1.13 -29.88 9.72
CA LEU A 95 2.21 -30.10 10.67
C LEU A 95 3.56 -29.84 10.00
N TRP A 96 4.41 -29.06 10.66
CA TRP A 96 5.83 -28.93 10.32
C TRP A 96 6.70 -29.69 11.31
N ARG A 97 7.81 -30.27 10.83
CA ARG A 97 8.83 -30.92 11.64
C ARG A 97 10.23 -30.45 11.26
N GLY A 98 11.06 -30.13 12.24
CA GLY A 98 12.45 -29.74 12.02
C GLY A 98 13.39 -30.25 13.10
N GLY A 99 14.56 -30.73 12.67
CA GLY A 99 15.68 -31.09 13.55
C GLY A 99 16.69 -29.94 13.64
N PHE A 100 17.24 -29.75 14.83
CA PHE A 100 18.30 -28.80 15.15
C PHE A 100 19.45 -29.54 15.83
N GLU A 101 20.66 -29.31 15.38
CA GLU A 101 21.87 -29.84 15.98
C GLU A 101 22.52 -28.76 16.86
N LEU A 102 22.96 -29.17 18.04
CA LEU A 102 23.56 -28.35 19.07
C LEU A 102 24.99 -28.84 19.31
N ASP A 103 25.91 -27.93 19.63
CA ASP A 103 27.24 -28.33 20.08
C ASP A 103 27.13 -28.99 21.47
N PRO A 104 27.47 -30.30 21.61
CA PRO A 104 27.37 -31.00 22.88
C PRO A 104 28.27 -30.40 23.97
N SER A 105 29.37 -29.73 23.59
CA SER A 105 30.33 -29.12 24.52
C SER A 105 29.77 -27.86 25.20
N ALA A 106 28.88 -27.13 24.52
CA ALA A 106 28.22 -25.93 25.02
C ALA A 106 27.06 -26.23 25.99
N VAL A 107 26.68 -27.50 26.15
CA VAL A 107 25.56 -27.93 27.01
C VAL A 107 26.06 -28.28 28.41
N PRO A 108 25.65 -27.56 29.47
CA PRO A 108 25.99 -27.90 30.86
C PRO A 108 25.43 -29.27 31.27
N ALA A 109 26.02 -29.88 32.30
CA ALA A 109 25.42 -31.07 32.93
C ALA A 109 24.10 -30.69 33.64
N GLY A 110 23.14 -31.60 33.67
CA GLY A 110 21.81 -31.37 34.25
C GLY A 110 20.74 -31.04 33.21
N ARG A 111 19.74 -30.25 33.61
CA ARG A 111 18.55 -29.90 32.82
C ARG A 111 18.58 -28.42 32.41
N THR A 112 18.80 -28.17 31.13
CA THR A 112 18.88 -26.83 30.55
C THR A 112 17.58 -26.46 29.82
N ALA A 113 17.12 -25.23 30.02
CA ALA A 113 15.97 -24.68 29.31
C ALA A 113 16.30 -24.36 27.84
N VAL A 114 15.41 -24.80 26.94
CA VAL A 114 15.43 -24.44 25.52
C VAL A 114 14.13 -23.72 25.20
N VAL A 115 14.22 -22.48 24.76
CA VAL A 115 13.07 -21.69 24.28
C VAL A 115 12.91 -21.95 22.78
N VAL A 116 11.68 -22.23 22.37
CA VAL A 116 11.33 -22.39 20.95
C VAL A 116 10.47 -21.19 20.56
N LEU A 117 10.97 -20.36 19.65
CA LEU A 117 10.26 -19.20 19.14
C LEU A 117 9.84 -19.45 17.69
N ALA A 118 8.55 -19.58 17.44
CA ALA A 118 7.97 -19.65 16.11
C ALA A 118 7.55 -18.24 15.68
N SER A 119 8.23 -17.65 14.71
CA SER A 119 7.84 -16.39 14.06
C SER A 119 7.09 -16.71 12.77
N TYR A 120 5.98 -16.03 12.52
CA TYR A 120 5.12 -16.25 11.36
C TYR A 120 4.42 -14.94 10.97
N GLN A 121 3.69 -14.96 9.87
CA GLN A 121 2.84 -13.87 9.43
C GLN A 121 1.39 -14.37 9.30
N ASP A 122 0.44 -13.48 9.54
CA ASP A 122 -0.96 -13.72 9.14
C ASP A 122 -1.14 -13.59 7.61
N GLU A 123 -2.35 -13.82 7.10
CA GLU A 123 -2.65 -13.62 5.68
C GLU A 123 -2.45 -12.17 5.23
N GLY A 124 -2.52 -11.21 6.16
CA GLY A 124 -2.26 -9.79 5.93
C GLY A 124 -0.77 -9.41 5.90
N GLY A 125 0.13 -10.36 6.15
CA GLY A 125 1.58 -10.13 6.23
C GLY A 125 2.03 -9.52 7.57
N TYR A 126 1.16 -9.49 8.59
CA TYR A 126 1.49 -8.96 9.90
C TYR A 126 2.39 -9.94 10.66
N PRO A 127 3.57 -9.52 11.17
CA PRO A 127 4.47 -10.41 11.88
C PRO A 127 3.91 -10.75 13.27
N LEU A 128 3.88 -12.05 13.56
CA LEU A 128 3.41 -12.65 14.80
C LEU A 128 4.42 -13.70 15.30
N SER A 129 4.32 -14.05 16.57
CA SER A 129 5.18 -15.06 17.15
C SER A 129 4.49 -15.84 18.27
N ALA A 130 4.96 -17.06 18.47
CA ALA A 130 4.52 -17.95 19.53
C ALA A 130 5.76 -18.53 20.23
N VAL A 131 5.73 -18.56 21.55
CA VAL A 131 6.77 -19.19 22.37
C VAL A 131 6.30 -20.55 22.85
N ALA A 132 7.23 -21.51 22.81
CA ALA A 132 7.12 -22.82 23.40
C ALA A 132 8.45 -23.15 24.10
N HIS A 133 8.53 -24.36 24.67
CA HIS A 133 9.67 -24.75 25.47
C HIS A 133 10.03 -26.22 25.25
N ALA A 134 11.30 -26.54 25.50
CA ALA A 134 11.82 -27.89 25.64
C ALA A 134 12.88 -27.91 26.75
N TYR A 135 13.29 -29.12 27.13
CA TYR A 135 14.40 -29.31 28.05
C TYR A 135 15.46 -30.17 27.38
N LEU A 136 16.71 -29.75 27.55
CA LEU A 136 17.87 -30.52 27.14
C LEU A 136 18.51 -31.11 28.40
N GLU A 137 18.52 -32.44 28.50
CA GLU A 137 19.06 -33.17 29.67
C GLU A 137 20.39 -33.85 29.32
N LYS A 138 21.43 -33.63 30.13
CA LYS A 138 22.77 -34.20 29.98
C LYS A 138 23.28 -34.78 31.31
N ALA A 139 23.81 -36.00 31.29
CA ALA A 139 24.47 -36.70 32.41
C ALA A 139 23.64 -37.09 33.66
N ALA A 140 22.46 -36.51 33.92
CA ALA A 140 21.38 -37.04 34.79
C ALA A 140 20.19 -36.04 34.84
N PRO A 141 18.93 -36.50 34.98
CA PRO A 141 17.77 -35.61 35.08
C PRO A 141 17.71 -34.92 36.45
N ALA A 142 18.32 -33.75 36.56
CA ALA A 142 18.17 -32.87 37.73
C ALA A 142 16.81 -32.15 37.64
N ARG A 143 15.75 -32.78 38.18
CA ARG A 143 14.44 -32.14 38.28
C ARG A 143 14.39 -31.27 39.54
N PRO A 144 14.23 -29.95 39.41
CA PRO A 144 14.20 -29.09 40.59
C PRO A 144 13.01 -29.44 41.49
N ALA A 145 13.24 -29.45 42.81
CA ALA A 145 12.22 -29.71 43.81
C ALA A 145 11.26 -28.52 44.07
N TRP A 146 11.42 -27.42 43.34
CA TRP A 146 10.58 -26.23 43.50
C TRP A 146 9.23 -26.38 42.82
N ARG A 147 8.22 -25.77 43.42
CA ARG A 147 6.94 -25.52 42.76
C ARG A 147 6.82 -24.03 42.50
N ALA A 148 6.36 -23.65 41.32
CA ALA A 148 6.22 -22.26 40.98
C ALA A 148 4.97 -21.99 40.15
N SER A 149 4.43 -20.78 40.26
CA SER A 149 3.27 -20.30 39.51
C SER A 149 3.51 -18.88 39.03
N LEU A 150 3.12 -18.58 37.80
CA LEU A 150 3.19 -17.25 37.19
C LEU A 150 1.76 -16.76 36.93
N ALA A 151 1.45 -15.54 37.34
CA ALA A 151 0.10 -14.99 37.17
C ALA A 151 -0.18 -14.67 35.69
N SER A 152 -1.33 -15.11 35.17
CA SER A 152 -1.81 -14.64 33.87
C SER A 152 -2.41 -13.24 34.02
N VAL A 153 -2.16 -12.37 33.04
CA VAL A 153 -2.55 -10.95 33.11
C VAL A 153 -3.26 -10.52 31.84
N SER A 154 -3.97 -9.40 31.90
CA SER A 154 -4.63 -8.78 30.75
C SER A 154 -4.08 -7.38 30.54
N VAL A 155 -3.60 -7.08 29.34
CA VAL A 155 -2.93 -5.81 28.99
C VAL A 155 -3.81 -5.06 28.00
N ARG A 156 -4.00 -3.76 28.19
CA ARG A 156 -4.70 -2.87 27.24
C ARG A 156 -3.68 -1.91 26.61
N ASP A 157 -3.44 -0.77 27.28
CA ASP A 157 -2.54 0.31 26.82
C ASP A 157 -1.48 0.70 27.87
N ARG A 158 -1.50 0.08 29.06
CA ARG A 158 -0.56 0.35 30.16
C ARG A 158 0.14 -0.92 30.58
N GLU A 159 1.34 -0.76 31.12
CA GLU A 159 2.12 -1.84 31.74
C GLU A 159 1.31 -2.53 32.84
N VAL A 160 1.40 -3.85 32.89
CA VAL A 160 0.75 -4.68 33.92
C VAL A 160 1.81 -5.58 34.55
N GLU A 161 1.82 -5.62 35.89
CA GLU A 161 2.70 -6.53 36.62
C GLU A 161 2.14 -7.97 36.61
N THR A 162 2.96 -8.92 36.17
CA THR A 162 2.78 -10.35 36.46
C THR A 162 3.73 -10.78 37.59
N VAL A 163 3.26 -11.67 38.45
CA VAL A 163 3.98 -12.12 39.65
C VAL A 163 4.28 -13.61 39.54
N LEU A 164 5.55 -13.96 39.64
CA LEU A 164 6.07 -15.31 39.81
C LEU A 164 6.18 -15.61 41.31
N ARG A 165 5.61 -16.73 41.75
CA ARG A 165 5.72 -17.23 43.12
C ARG A 165 6.38 -18.59 43.14
N VAL A 166 7.34 -18.80 44.04
CA VAL A 166 8.15 -20.02 44.17
C VAL A 166 8.08 -20.56 45.59
N GLU A 167 7.77 -21.85 45.71
CA GLU A 167 7.69 -22.62 46.95
C GLU A 167 8.76 -23.72 47.00
N GLY A 168 9.23 -24.05 48.21
CA GLY A 168 10.21 -25.13 48.42
C GLY A 168 11.67 -24.71 48.16
N ALA A 169 11.96 -23.41 48.10
CA ALA A 169 13.33 -22.89 47.95
C ALA A 169 14.09 -22.73 49.29
N GLY A 170 13.44 -23.02 50.42
CA GLY A 170 14.03 -22.89 51.75
C GLY A 170 15.10 -23.95 52.02
N ALA A 171 16.30 -23.49 52.40
CA ALA A 171 17.52 -24.26 52.73
C ALA A 171 18.44 -24.64 51.55
N VAL A 172 18.69 -23.74 50.59
CA VAL A 172 19.71 -23.98 49.54
C VAL A 172 20.69 -22.80 49.44
N SER A 173 21.98 -23.09 49.39
CA SER A 173 23.12 -22.15 49.43
C SER A 173 23.26 -21.22 48.21
N ALA A 174 22.51 -21.46 47.12
CA ALA A 174 22.49 -20.60 45.93
C ALA A 174 21.03 -20.25 45.55
N SER A 175 20.69 -18.97 45.54
CA SER A 175 19.35 -18.49 45.19
C SER A 175 19.09 -18.63 43.67
N PRO A 176 17.95 -19.21 43.25
CA PRO A 176 17.60 -19.29 41.83
C PRO A 176 17.31 -17.91 41.24
N SER A 177 17.61 -17.73 39.96
CA SER A 177 17.23 -16.55 39.18
C SER A 177 15.99 -16.84 38.32
N ALA A 178 15.21 -15.81 38.01
CA ALA A 178 14.02 -15.93 37.17
C ALA A 178 14.15 -15.06 35.91
N ARG A 179 13.95 -15.66 34.74
CA ARG A 179 13.99 -14.99 33.44
C ARG A 179 12.64 -15.05 32.73
N LEU A 180 12.10 -13.91 32.32
CA LEU A 180 10.85 -13.83 31.57
C LEU A 180 11.09 -14.03 30.08
N VAL A 181 10.27 -14.90 29.47
CA VAL A 181 10.24 -15.22 28.04
C VAL A 181 8.90 -14.77 27.46
N LEU A 182 8.98 -13.89 26.47
CA LEU A 182 7.84 -13.26 25.81
C LEU A 182 7.89 -13.49 24.30
N PRO A 183 6.73 -13.63 23.63
CA PRO A 183 6.60 -13.39 22.19
C PRO A 183 7.06 -11.99 21.80
N ARG A 184 7.44 -11.81 20.54
CA ARG A 184 8.01 -10.55 19.99
C ARG A 184 7.03 -9.37 20.05
N GLU A 185 5.74 -9.63 20.17
CA GLU A 185 4.70 -8.61 20.22
C GLU A 185 4.50 -8.01 21.63
N LEU A 186 5.03 -8.67 22.66
CA LEU A 186 4.97 -8.25 24.05
C LEU A 186 6.34 -7.77 24.51
N GLU A 187 6.34 -6.71 25.30
CA GLU A 187 7.57 -6.11 25.82
C GLU A 187 7.66 -6.25 27.34
N ALA A 188 8.88 -6.41 27.84
CA ALA A 188 9.16 -6.31 29.27
C ALA A 188 9.62 -4.87 29.54
N ALA A 189 8.87 -4.13 30.35
CA ALA A 189 9.18 -2.74 30.68
C ALA A 189 10.32 -2.59 31.72
N GLY A 190 10.84 -3.71 32.22
CA GLY A 190 11.95 -3.78 33.16
C GLY A 190 12.93 -4.91 32.84
N PRO A 191 13.88 -5.21 33.74
CA PRO A 191 14.85 -6.28 33.52
C PRO A 191 14.16 -7.63 33.30
N ARG A 192 14.52 -8.32 32.21
CA ARG A 192 13.96 -9.63 31.87
C ARG A 192 14.43 -10.73 32.81
N THR A 193 15.55 -10.53 33.51
CA THR A 193 16.07 -11.46 34.51
C THR A 193 16.12 -10.75 35.85
N VAL A 194 15.50 -11.35 36.86
CA VAL A 194 15.42 -10.80 38.22
C VAL A 194 15.77 -11.85 39.25
N ALA A 195 16.43 -11.41 40.32
CA ALA A 195 16.63 -12.24 41.51
C ALA A 195 15.31 -12.38 42.27
N LEU A 196 15.08 -13.57 42.82
CA LEU A 196 13.93 -13.83 43.67
C LEU A 196 14.06 -13.10 45.02
N ARG A 197 12.98 -12.47 45.49
CA ARG A 197 12.92 -11.75 46.76
C ARG A 197 11.98 -12.46 47.76
N PRO A 198 12.20 -12.33 49.08
CA PRO A 198 11.26 -12.85 50.07
C PRO A 198 9.88 -12.18 49.94
N GLY A 199 8.82 -12.98 49.85
CA GLY A 199 7.42 -12.56 49.85
C GLY A 199 6.67 -12.99 51.11
N ALA A 200 5.35 -12.75 51.14
CA ALA A 200 4.51 -13.11 52.29
C ALA A 200 4.44 -14.62 52.51
N GLY A 201 4.56 -15.08 53.77
CA GLY A 201 4.42 -16.49 54.14
C GLY A 201 5.65 -17.38 53.86
N GLY A 202 6.86 -16.81 53.75
CA GLY A 202 8.10 -17.60 53.55
C GLY A 202 8.33 -18.08 52.12
N ARG A 203 7.56 -17.56 51.15
CA ARG A 203 7.71 -17.85 49.72
C ARG A 203 8.67 -16.86 49.06
N LEU A 204 9.29 -17.26 47.95
CA LEU A 204 10.08 -16.38 47.11
C LEU A 204 9.22 -15.85 45.95
N GLU A 205 9.35 -14.56 45.61
CA GLU A 205 8.60 -13.92 44.53
C GLU A 205 9.51 -13.12 43.58
N ALA A 206 9.09 -13.03 42.32
CA ALA A 206 9.63 -12.12 41.32
C ALA A 206 8.48 -11.41 40.59
N ARG A 207 8.66 -10.14 40.26
CA ARG A 207 7.67 -9.34 39.52
C ARG A 207 8.24 -8.94 38.17
N PHE A 208 7.41 -9.02 37.15
CA PHE A 208 7.75 -8.56 35.81
C PHE A 208 6.66 -7.63 35.29
N ALA A 209 7.06 -6.46 34.79
CA ALA A 209 6.15 -5.56 34.09
C ALA A 209 6.08 -5.97 32.61
N VAL A 210 4.87 -6.24 32.13
CA VAL A 210 4.60 -6.63 30.74
C VAL A 210 3.74 -5.56 30.07
N ALA A 211 4.13 -5.17 28.86
CA ALA A 211 3.45 -4.20 28.02
C ALA A 211 3.09 -4.80 26.65
N ASN A 212 2.08 -4.21 26.02
CA ASN A 212 1.74 -4.50 24.63
C ASN A 212 2.63 -3.65 23.70
N GLY A 213 3.52 -4.28 22.93
CA GLY A 213 4.38 -3.59 21.96
C GLY A 213 3.76 -3.53 20.57
N SER A 214 3.23 -4.66 20.10
CA SER A 214 2.63 -4.79 18.77
C SER A 214 1.61 -5.94 18.67
N ALA A 215 1.00 -6.34 19.78
CA ALA A 215 0.09 -7.47 19.82
C ALA A 215 -1.34 -7.05 19.46
N PHE A 216 -2.06 -7.91 18.71
CA PHE A 216 -3.43 -7.63 18.32
C PHE A 216 -4.41 -7.66 19.50
N ALA A 217 -5.36 -6.73 19.47
CA ALA A 217 -6.54 -6.72 20.32
C ALA A 217 -7.32 -8.05 20.22
N GLY A 218 -7.57 -8.70 21.36
CA GLY A 218 -8.28 -9.97 21.45
C GLY A 218 -7.38 -11.21 21.39
N SER A 219 -6.08 -11.05 21.14
CA SER A 219 -5.13 -12.16 21.11
C SER A 219 -4.70 -12.58 22.51
N THR A 220 -4.43 -13.89 22.67
CA THR A 220 -3.89 -14.47 23.90
C THR A 220 -2.55 -15.11 23.61
N TYR A 221 -1.52 -14.64 24.28
CA TYR A 221 -0.15 -15.09 24.11
C TYR A 221 0.25 -15.99 25.28
N ARG A 222 0.92 -17.10 24.98
CA ARG A 222 1.62 -17.88 25.99
C ARG A 222 2.90 -17.13 26.37
N ILE A 223 3.22 -17.10 27.65
CA ILE A 223 4.49 -16.59 28.17
C ILE A 223 5.07 -17.58 29.17
N TYR A 224 6.35 -17.46 29.47
CA TYR A 224 7.01 -18.30 30.47
C TYR A 224 7.92 -17.50 31.38
N ALA A 225 7.99 -17.86 32.66
CA ALA A 225 9.15 -17.56 33.49
C ALA A 225 10.02 -18.82 33.58
N VAL A 226 11.32 -18.66 33.33
CA VAL A 226 12.32 -19.72 33.45
C VAL A 226 13.05 -19.51 34.76
N LEU A 227 12.90 -20.45 35.68
CA LEU A 227 13.67 -20.51 36.91
C LEU A 227 14.94 -21.30 36.66
N GLU A 228 16.09 -20.71 36.93
CA GLU A 228 17.40 -21.31 36.66
C GLU A 228 18.27 -21.27 37.93
N ARG A 229 18.90 -22.40 38.24
CA ARG A 229 19.97 -22.53 39.25
C ARG A 229 21.14 -23.28 38.66
N GLU A 230 22.33 -22.88 39.06
CA GLU A 230 23.55 -23.63 38.82
C GLU A 230 24.22 -23.92 40.15
N HIS A 231 24.52 -25.20 40.40
CA HIS A 231 25.17 -25.64 41.62
C HIS A 231 26.10 -26.82 41.31
N ALA A 232 27.37 -26.72 41.76
CA ALA A 232 28.40 -27.74 41.55
C ALA A 232 28.55 -28.18 40.06
N GLY A 233 28.42 -27.24 39.12
CA GLY A 233 28.51 -27.50 37.68
C GLY A 233 27.29 -28.19 37.04
N VAL A 234 26.21 -28.38 37.80
CA VAL A 234 24.93 -28.92 37.33
C VAL A 234 23.90 -27.80 37.26
N ARG A 235 23.27 -27.64 36.09
CA ARG A 235 22.21 -26.66 35.84
C ARG A 235 20.83 -27.30 36.01
N GLU A 236 19.93 -26.58 36.65
CA GLU A 236 18.54 -26.96 36.82
C GLU A 236 17.65 -25.84 36.33
N SER A 237 16.75 -26.17 35.39
CA SER A 237 15.83 -25.21 34.81
C SER A 237 14.38 -25.69 34.96
N LEU A 238 13.46 -24.75 35.21
CA LEU A 238 12.03 -24.98 35.30
C LEU A 238 11.25 -23.88 34.56
N PHE A 239 10.49 -24.26 33.54
CA PHE A 239 9.52 -23.39 32.87
C PHE A 239 8.22 -23.30 33.67
N VAL A 240 7.77 -22.07 33.91
CA VAL A 240 6.52 -21.74 34.60
C VAL A 240 5.62 -20.98 33.63
N PRO A 241 4.58 -21.61 33.06
CA PRO A 241 3.75 -20.99 32.04
C PRO A 241 2.75 -19.99 32.62
N ALA A 242 2.43 -18.96 31.83
CA ALA A 242 1.25 -18.11 32.01
C ALA A 242 0.72 -17.63 30.66
N THR A 243 -0.31 -16.80 30.68
CA THR A 243 -0.87 -16.16 29.50
C THR A 243 -1.00 -14.66 29.69
N VAL A 244 -0.86 -13.93 28.58
CA VAL A 244 -1.15 -12.50 28.49
C VAL A 244 -2.25 -12.32 27.47
N THR A 245 -3.39 -11.80 27.89
CA THR A 245 -4.51 -11.47 27.01
C THR A 245 -4.48 -9.99 26.68
N VAL A 246 -4.44 -9.66 25.40
CA VAL A 246 -4.47 -8.28 24.95
C VAL A 246 -5.92 -7.86 24.82
N LEU A 247 -6.37 -6.98 25.71
CA LEU A 247 -7.72 -6.46 25.67
C LEU A 247 -7.79 -5.44 24.55
N GLY A 248 -8.66 -5.69 23.57
CA GLY A 248 -8.99 -4.66 22.60
C GLY A 248 -9.56 -3.42 23.27
N ALA A 249 -9.27 -2.26 22.69
CA ALA A 249 -10.22 -1.17 22.80
C ALA A 249 -11.59 -1.73 22.38
N PRO A 250 -12.67 -1.47 23.13
CA PRO A 250 -13.99 -1.75 22.59
C PRO A 250 -14.04 -1.12 21.20
N PRO A 251 -14.50 -1.85 20.17
CA PRO A 251 -14.44 -1.34 18.81
C PRO A 251 -15.04 0.07 18.82
N PRO A 252 -14.38 1.08 18.23
CA PRO A 252 -14.86 2.48 18.26
C PRO A 252 -16.31 2.60 17.73
N THR A 253 -16.76 1.59 16.98
CA THR A 253 -18.11 1.44 16.47
C THR A 253 -19.19 1.44 17.56
N ALA A 254 -18.92 1.05 18.81
CA ALA A 254 -19.91 1.15 19.89
C ALA A 254 -20.27 2.60 20.26
N ILE A 255 -19.30 3.52 20.19
CA ILE A 255 -19.47 4.92 20.60
C ILE A 255 -20.15 5.75 19.48
N PHE A 256 -19.93 5.38 18.21
CA PHE A 256 -20.52 6.08 17.05
C PHE A 256 -21.80 5.45 16.50
N ARG A 257 -22.19 4.24 16.94
CA ARG A 257 -23.45 3.57 16.53
C ARG A 257 -24.69 4.41 16.87
N LEU A 258 -24.76 4.99 18.07
CA LEU A 258 -25.92 5.77 18.52
C LEU A 258 -26.11 7.08 17.75
N PRO A 259 -25.08 7.92 17.53
CA PRO A 259 -25.18 9.09 16.66
C PRO A 259 -25.46 8.76 15.19
N LEU A 260 -24.87 7.69 14.63
CA LEU A 260 -25.15 7.27 13.24
C LEU A 260 -26.58 6.75 13.08
N LEU A 261 -27.06 5.96 14.04
CA LEU A 261 -28.45 5.48 14.11
C LEU A 261 -29.42 6.65 14.38
N ALA A 262 -29.01 7.64 15.18
CA ALA A 262 -29.79 8.85 15.43
C ALA A 262 -29.84 9.77 14.21
N ALA A 263 -28.74 9.94 13.47
CA ALA A 263 -28.70 10.72 12.23
C ALA A 263 -29.46 10.02 11.10
N SER A 264 -29.35 8.69 10.98
CA SER A 264 -30.14 7.87 10.06
C SER A 264 -31.62 7.85 10.46
N GLY A 265 -31.91 7.85 11.76
CA GLY A 265 -33.25 7.97 12.34
C GLY A 265 -33.86 9.36 12.15
N LEU A 266 -33.07 10.42 12.27
CA LEU A 266 -33.46 11.80 11.98
C LEU A 266 -33.70 11.99 10.48
N LEU A 267 -32.87 11.38 9.63
CA LEU A 267 -33.09 11.34 8.18
C LEU A 267 -34.39 10.60 7.85
N ALA A 268 -34.62 9.44 8.45
CA ALA A 268 -35.89 8.71 8.31
C ALA A 268 -37.09 9.52 8.82
N ALA A 269 -36.97 10.23 9.94
CA ALA A 269 -38.00 11.09 10.50
C ALA A 269 -38.30 12.33 9.65
N LEU A 270 -37.26 12.98 9.10
CA LEU A 270 -37.38 14.09 8.16
C LEU A 270 -38.01 13.64 6.83
N LEU A 271 -37.65 12.45 6.34
CA LEU A 271 -38.25 11.82 5.16
C LEU A 271 -39.73 11.46 5.39
N VAL A 272 -40.08 10.92 6.56
CA VAL A 272 -41.47 10.62 6.94
C VAL A 272 -42.28 11.90 7.11
N SER A 273 -41.73 12.95 7.73
CA SER A 273 -42.43 14.24 7.91
C SER A 273 -42.62 15.00 6.58
N GLY A 274 -41.64 14.95 5.68
CA GLY A 274 -41.72 15.57 4.35
C GLY A 274 -42.72 14.87 3.43
N VAL A 275 -42.75 13.54 3.47
CA VAL A 275 -43.72 12.73 2.69
C VAL A 275 -45.14 12.86 3.26
N THR A 276 -45.32 12.87 4.58
CA THR A 276 -46.64 13.09 5.20
C THR A 276 -47.18 14.50 4.95
N ARG A 277 -46.31 15.54 4.86
CA ARG A 277 -46.70 16.88 4.42
C ARG A 277 -47.02 16.96 2.93
N SER A 278 -46.27 16.25 2.08
CA SER A 278 -46.51 16.18 0.63
C SER A 278 -47.81 15.43 0.28
N LEU A 279 -48.17 14.40 1.06
CA LEU A 279 -49.43 13.66 0.89
C LEU A 279 -50.65 14.42 1.45
N ARG A 280 -50.44 15.48 2.25
CA ARG A 280 -51.51 16.33 2.81
C ARG A 280 -51.87 17.53 1.93
N ARG A 281 -51.10 17.83 0.88
CA ARG A 281 -51.39 18.93 -0.07
C ARG A 281 -51.77 18.38 -1.45
N ASP A 282 -52.94 17.75 -1.50
CA ASP A 282 -53.67 17.51 -2.75
C ASP A 282 -54.37 18.80 -3.20
N ALA A 283 -53.59 19.78 -3.69
CA ALA A 283 -54.11 20.96 -4.39
C ALA A 283 -52.99 21.65 -5.19
N ALA A 284 -52.68 21.11 -6.39
CA ALA A 284 -52.01 21.73 -7.55
C ALA A 284 -51.01 20.75 -8.22
N VAL A 285 -51.32 20.34 -9.45
CA VAL A 285 -50.63 19.29 -10.21
C VAL A 285 -49.17 19.65 -10.57
N ASP A 286 -48.85 20.94 -10.73
CA ASP A 286 -47.48 21.40 -11.02
C ASP A 286 -46.59 21.50 -9.77
N GLY A 287 -47.17 21.84 -8.61
CA GLY A 287 -46.44 21.89 -7.34
C GLY A 287 -46.04 20.50 -6.83
N ALA A 288 -46.89 19.50 -7.03
CA ALA A 288 -46.64 18.13 -6.59
C ALA A 288 -45.44 17.46 -7.29
N ARG A 289 -45.21 17.75 -8.58
CA ARG A 289 -44.07 17.21 -9.34
C ARG A 289 -42.74 17.81 -8.88
N VAL A 290 -42.72 19.13 -8.64
CA VAL A 290 -41.54 19.84 -8.11
C VAL A 290 -41.20 19.34 -6.70
N LEU A 291 -42.20 19.20 -5.82
CA LEU A 291 -42.02 18.66 -4.47
C LEU A 291 -41.54 17.21 -4.48
N HIS A 292 -42.03 16.37 -5.41
CA HIS A 292 -41.57 15.00 -5.57
C HIS A 292 -40.11 14.91 -6.04
N GLU A 293 -39.70 15.78 -6.97
CA GLU A 293 -38.31 15.87 -7.40
C GLU A 293 -37.37 16.35 -6.28
N GLN A 294 -37.79 17.38 -5.52
CA GLN A 294 -37.09 17.91 -4.35
C GLN A 294 -36.93 16.84 -3.27
N ALA A 295 -38.00 16.11 -2.94
CA ALA A 295 -37.96 15.00 -1.97
C ALA A 295 -36.98 13.90 -2.40
N GLY A 296 -36.90 13.61 -3.71
CA GLY A 296 -35.92 12.66 -4.22
C GLY A 296 -34.48 13.16 -4.12
N TRP A 297 -34.22 14.47 -4.26
CA TRP A 297 -32.88 15.05 -4.04
C TRP A 297 -32.49 15.05 -2.57
N LEU A 298 -33.42 15.34 -1.66
CA LEU A 298 -33.20 15.25 -0.22
C LEU A 298 -32.87 13.82 0.21
N LEU A 299 -33.55 12.82 -0.36
CA LEU A 299 -33.22 11.41 -0.14
C LEU A 299 -31.81 11.07 -0.63
N ASP A 300 -31.49 11.43 -1.87
CA ASP A 300 -30.17 11.17 -2.46
C ASP A 300 -29.05 11.83 -1.62
N PHE A 301 -29.26 13.08 -1.19
CA PHE A 301 -28.34 13.81 -0.31
C PHE A 301 -28.19 13.14 1.06
N GLY A 302 -29.31 12.75 1.68
CA GLY A 302 -29.30 12.06 2.96
C GLY A 302 -28.54 10.73 2.91
N VAL A 303 -28.67 9.99 1.81
CA VAL A 303 -27.91 8.75 1.58
C VAL A 303 -26.40 9.03 1.48
N LEU A 304 -26.00 10.04 0.71
CA LEU A 304 -24.58 10.42 0.61
C LEU A 304 -24.03 10.89 1.96
N ALA A 305 -24.79 11.71 2.69
CA ALA A 305 -24.41 12.16 4.03
C ALA A 305 -24.26 10.98 5.01
N ALA A 306 -25.15 9.97 4.94
CA ALA A 306 -25.05 8.77 5.76
C ALA A 306 -23.80 7.93 5.43
N ILE A 307 -23.43 7.82 4.14
CA ILE A 307 -22.18 7.16 3.71
C ILE A 307 -20.97 7.92 4.25
N PHE A 308 -20.96 9.25 4.13
CA PHE A 308 -19.86 10.08 4.63
C PHE A 308 -19.71 9.96 6.16
N ALA A 309 -20.83 10.00 6.90
CA ALA A 309 -20.82 9.78 8.34
C ALA A 309 -20.28 8.38 8.70
N TYR A 310 -20.71 7.34 7.98
CA TYR A 310 -20.19 5.98 8.16
C TYR A 310 -18.67 5.92 7.95
N LEU A 311 -18.15 6.48 6.85
CA LEU A 311 -16.72 6.51 6.56
C LEU A 311 -15.92 7.32 7.60
N LEU A 312 -16.42 8.49 8.00
CA LEU A 312 -15.78 9.33 9.03
C LEU A 312 -15.76 8.64 10.40
N GLY A 313 -16.75 7.79 10.70
CA GLY A 313 -16.75 6.97 11.92
C GLY A 313 -15.58 5.98 12.00
N TYR A 314 -15.05 5.52 10.86
CA TYR A 314 -13.83 4.71 10.79
C TYR A 314 -12.57 5.55 10.69
N LEU A 315 -12.55 6.52 9.78
CA LEU A 315 -11.36 7.31 9.46
C LEU A 315 -10.95 8.30 10.55
N ARG A 316 -11.85 8.62 11.48
CA ARG A 316 -11.64 9.48 12.66
C ARG A 316 -11.05 10.86 12.30
N PRO A 317 -11.87 11.92 12.20
CA PRO A 317 -11.40 13.26 11.84
C PRO A 317 -10.18 13.74 12.64
N GLU A 318 -10.10 13.37 13.93
CA GLU A 318 -8.97 13.70 14.79
C GLU A 318 -7.63 13.13 14.32
N LEU A 319 -7.62 11.96 13.66
CA LEU A 319 -6.41 11.36 13.11
C LEU A 319 -6.02 11.99 11.77
N LEU A 320 -7.01 12.31 10.93
CA LEU A 320 -6.81 12.95 9.63
C LEU A 320 -6.29 14.39 9.79
N LEU A 321 -6.75 15.11 10.82
CA LEU A 321 -6.37 16.49 11.11
C LEU A 321 -5.16 16.59 12.06
N ALA A 322 -4.65 15.48 12.59
CA ALA A 322 -3.44 15.50 13.41
C ALA A 322 -2.22 15.88 12.56
N PRO A 323 -1.37 16.83 13.00
CA PRO A 323 -0.12 17.19 12.34
C PRO A 323 0.95 16.13 12.67
N THR A 324 0.77 14.93 12.11
CA THR A 324 1.70 13.80 12.27
C THR A 324 2.00 13.17 10.92
N THR A 325 3.20 12.62 10.78
CA THR A 325 3.72 12.10 9.52
C THR A 325 3.17 10.69 9.29
N THR A 326 2.47 10.48 8.17
CA THR A 326 1.73 9.22 7.93
C THR A 326 2.66 8.02 7.84
N THR A 327 2.22 6.88 8.39
CA THR A 327 2.94 5.60 8.39
C THR A 327 2.18 4.51 7.62
N GLY A 328 2.67 3.27 7.65
CA GLY A 328 2.03 2.11 7.03
C GLY A 328 2.47 1.84 5.60
N GLY A 329 2.78 0.58 5.30
CA GLY A 329 3.13 0.09 3.97
C GLY A 329 4.05 1.04 3.18
N ASP A 330 3.65 1.29 1.94
CA ASP A 330 4.28 2.22 1.01
C ASP A 330 3.90 3.68 1.28
N THR A 331 2.77 3.92 1.98
CA THR A 331 2.28 5.26 2.33
C THR A 331 3.34 6.08 3.08
N ALA A 332 4.12 5.44 3.95
CA ALA A 332 5.22 6.08 4.67
C ALA A 332 6.25 6.72 3.72
N SER A 333 6.67 6.01 2.67
CA SER A 333 7.69 6.48 1.73
C SER A 333 7.17 7.57 0.78
N HIS A 334 5.87 7.64 0.55
CA HIS A 334 5.26 8.67 -0.30
C HIS A 334 5.34 10.08 0.30
N PHE A 335 5.43 10.22 1.63
CA PHE A 335 5.45 11.54 2.27
C PHE A 335 6.67 12.38 1.86
N LEU A 336 7.85 11.75 1.80
CA LEU A 336 9.08 12.39 1.32
C LEU A 336 8.91 12.97 -0.10
N THR A 337 8.18 12.29 -0.97
CA THR A 337 7.96 12.74 -2.35
C THR A 337 7.03 13.94 -2.42
N ALA A 338 6.01 13.97 -1.55
CA ALA A 338 5.13 15.14 -1.41
C ALA A 338 5.91 16.36 -0.90
N ARG A 339 6.77 16.17 0.11
CA ARG A 339 7.63 17.24 0.62
C ARG A 339 8.57 17.76 -0.47
N TYR A 340 9.26 16.85 -1.17
CA TYR A 340 10.19 17.19 -2.26
C TYR A 340 9.51 17.97 -3.40
N LEU A 341 8.26 17.63 -3.75
CA LEU A 341 7.48 18.41 -4.72
C LEU A 341 7.28 19.86 -4.26
N VAL A 342 6.91 20.06 -2.99
CA VAL A 342 6.57 21.37 -2.43
C VAL A 342 7.82 22.23 -2.22
N GLU A 343 8.90 21.63 -1.73
CA GLU A 343 10.10 22.35 -1.29
C GLU A 343 11.14 22.54 -2.40
N ASN A 344 11.25 21.60 -3.35
CA ASN A 344 12.33 21.64 -4.37
C ASN A 344 11.81 21.82 -5.80
N LEU A 345 10.65 21.27 -6.16
CA LEU A 345 10.20 21.28 -7.56
C LEU A 345 9.30 22.49 -7.89
N LEU A 346 8.23 22.70 -7.14
CA LEU A 346 7.26 23.76 -7.41
C LEU A 346 7.86 25.18 -7.32
N PRO A 347 8.79 25.50 -6.39
CA PRO A 347 9.44 26.81 -6.34
C PRO A 347 10.24 27.13 -7.61
N GLU A 348 10.77 26.11 -8.30
CA GLU A 348 11.44 26.25 -9.60
C GLU A 348 10.46 26.20 -10.80
N GLY A 349 9.15 26.13 -10.56
CA GLY A 349 8.14 25.98 -11.60
C GLY A 349 8.12 24.59 -12.25
N ARG A 350 8.70 23.58 -11.60
CA ARG A 350 8.79 22.20 -12.10
C ARG A 350 7.73 21.29 -11.46
N VAL A 351 7.25 20.33 -12.25
CA VAL A 351 6.44 19.19 -11.76
C VAL A 351 7.23 17.89 -11.83
N LEU A 352 8.15 17.77 -12.80
CA LEU A 352 9.03 16.63 -13.00
C LEU A 352 10.46 17.07 -12.68
N GLY A 353 11.23 16.27 -11.95
CA GLY A 353 12.59 16.62 -11.58
C GLY A 353 13.45 15.42 -11.22
N TRP A 354 14.59 15.67 -10.59
CA TRP A 354 15.54 14.65 -10.17
C TRP A 354 15.56 14.54 -8.65
N MET A 355 15.26 13.37 -8.10
CA MET A 355 15.32 13.16 -6.65
C MET A 355 16.58 12.37 -6.28
N PRO A 356 17.57 12.98 -5.62
CA PRO A 356 18.84 12.31 -5.27
C PRO A 356 18.71 11.33 -4.09
N GLY A 357 17.71 11.53 -3.22
CA GLY A 357 17.64 10.93 -1.89
C GLY A 357 17.51 9.41 -1.80
N ASN A 358 17.03 8.73 -2.85
CA ASN A 358 16.95 7.26 -2.89
C ASN A 358 17.46 6.72 -4.23
N LEU A 359 17.69 5.41 -4.33
CA LEU A 359 17.94 4.67 -5.56
C LEU A 359 19.11 5.22 -6.41
N ALA A 360 20.09 5.81 -5.74
CA ALA A 360 21.20 6.57 -6.34
C ALA A 360 20.78 7.75 -7.25
N GLY A 361 19.54 8.22 -7.10
CA GLY A 361 18.92 9.25 -7.92
C GLY A 361 17.93 8.70 -8.95
N TYR A 362 16.81 9.38 -9.16
CA TYR A 362 15.80 9.00 -10.15
C TYR A 362 14.92 10.18 -10.62
N PRO A 363 14.29 10.12 -11.83
CA PRO A 363 13.44 11.17 -12.35
C PRO A 363 12.03 11.13 -11.71
N VAL A 364 11.88 11.76 -10.56
CA VAL A 364 10.61 11.79 -9.80
C VAL A 364 9.46 12.37 -10.63
N PHE A 365 8.27 11.77 -10.51
CA PHE A 365 7.05 12.05 -11.29
C PHE A 365 7.13 11.83 -12.81
N GLN A 366 8.28 11.50 -13.39
CA GLN A 366 8.36 11.18 -14.82
C GLN A 366 7.73 9.80 -15.12
N LEU A 367 7.93 8.86 -14.20
CA LEU A 367 7.43 7.49 -14.29
C LEU A 367 6.37 7.18 -13.21
N TYR A 368 5.94 8.21 -12.47
CA TYR A 368 4.86 8.15 -11.48
C TYR A 368 3.88 9.31 -11.68
N PHE A 369 2.74 9.28 -11.00
CA PHE A 369 1.60 10.15 -11.30
C PHE A 369 1.65 11.45 -10.47
N PRO A 370 1.66 12.64 -11.09
CA PRO A 370 1.87 13.89 -10.35
C PRO A 370 0.59 14.44 -9.68
N LEU A 371 -0.62 14.15 -10.19
CA LEU A 371 -1.83 14.86 -9.75
C LEU A 371 -2.15 14.71 -8.25
N PRO A 372 -2.08 13.50 -7.63
CA PRO A 372 -2.32 13.38 -6.19
C PRO A 372 -1.39 14.27 -5.37
N PHE A 373 -0.11 14.36 -5.75
CA PHE A 373 0.89 15.17 -5.05
C PHE A 373 0.69 16.67 -5.29
N LEU A 374 0.25 17.07 -6.49
CA LEU A 374 -0.15 18.45 -6.77
C LEU A 374 -1.38 18.86 -5.95
N LEU A 375 -2.33 17.95 -5.70
CA LEU A 375 -3.46 18.20 -4.79
C LEU A 375 -2.97 18.35 -3.35
N ILE A 376 -2.02 17.52 -2.90
CA ILE A 376 -1.40 17.63 -1.57
C ILE A 376 -0.73 19.00 -1.41
N ALA A 377 0.10 19.40 -2.38
CA ALA A 377 0.77 20.70 -2.41
C ALA A 377 -0.23 21.87 -2.40
N GLY A 378 -1.33 21.77 -3.15
CA GLY A 378 -2.37 22.79 -3.15
C GLY A 378 -3.08 22.96 -1.80
N ILE A 379 -3.38 21.86 -1.11
CA ILE A 379 -4.05 21.86 0.19
C ILE A 379 -3.08 22.24 1.32
N SER A 380 -1.78 21.93 1.19
CA SER A 380 -0.79 22.18 2.24
C SER A 380 -0.60 23.66 2.56
N TYR A 381 -0.89 24.58 1.62
CA TYR A 381 -0.88 26.03 1.87
C TYR A 381 -1.87 26.46 2.96
N GLY A 382 -2.97 25.72 3.18
CA GLY A 382 -3.98 26.04 4.19
C GLY A 382 -3.97 25.13 5.42
N ALA A 383 -3.62 23.85 5.25
CA ALA A 383 -3.74 22.84 6.32
C ALA A 383 -2.39 22.29 6.83
N GLY A 384 -1.27 22.67 6.22
CA GLY A 384 0.02 22.03 6.43
C GLY A 384 0.17 20.70 5.68
N LEU A 385 1.42 20.30 5.42
CA LEU A 385 1.73 19.16 4.55
C LEU A 385 1.21 17.82 5.10
N GLN A 386 1.34 17.59 6.41
CA GLN A 386 0.90 16.35 7.08
C GLN A 386 -0.61 16.11 6.94
N VAL A 387 -1.42 17.14 7.21
CA VAL A 387 -2.88 17.06 7.09
C VAL A 387 -3.29 16.95 5.62
N ALA A 388 -2.71 17.78 4.74
CA ALA A 388 -2.97 17.73 3.31
C ALA A 388 -2.71 16.35 2.71
N PHE A 389 -1.59 15.72 3.10
CA PHE A 389 -1.24 14.36 2.69
C PHE A 389 -2.36 13.39 3.07
N LYS A 390 -2.74 13.33 4.35
CA LYS A 390 -3.81 12.43 4.84
C LYS A 390 -5.14 12.67 4.13
N LEU A 391 -5.56 13.93 3.97
CA LEU A 391 -6.82 14.28 3.28
C LEU A 391 -6.84 13.80 1.83
N VAL A 392 -5.74 13.93 1.10
CA VAL A 392 -5.66 13.41 -0.28
C VAL A 392 -5.59 11.89 -0.32
N THR A 393 -4.92 11.24 0.64
CA THR A 393 -4.91 9.76 0.67
C THR A 393 -6.32 9.18 0.75
N VAL A 394 -7.22 9.77 1.54
CA VAL A 394 -8.61 9.28 1.68
C VAL A 394 -9.58 9.84 0.61
N LEU A 395 -9.13 10.76 -0.25
CA LEU A 395 -10.00 11.45 -1.20
C LEU A 395 -10.71 10.48 -2.16
N GLY A 396 -10.01 9.45 -2.64
CA GLY A 396 -10.60 8.40 -3.49
C GLY A 396 -11.74 7.65 -2.79
N THR A 397 -11.57 7.32 -1.51
CA THR A 397 -12.57 6.65 -0.68
C THR A 397 -13.88 7.44 -0.61
N PHE A 398 -13.80 8.76 -0.40
CA PHE A 398 -14.99 9.63 -0.34
C PHE A 398 -15.57 9.97 -1.72
N LEU A 399 -14.74 10.06 -2.75
CA LEU A 399 -15.20 10.35 -4.12
C LEU A 399 -15.87 9.15 -4.79
N THR A 400 -15.50 7.91 -4.44
CA THR A 400 -16.07 6.70 -5.03
C THR A 400 -17.61 6.63 -4.95
N PRO A 401 -18.28 6.81 -3.79
CA PRO A 401 -19.75 6.82 -3.72
C PRO A 401 -20.38 7.97 -4.52
N ILE A 402 -19.74 9.15 -4.55
CA ILE A 402 -20.21 10.31 -5.33
C ILE A 402 -20.11 10.00 -6.84
N ALA A 403 -18.99 9.43 -7.27
CA ALA A 403 -18.75 9.07 -8.65
C ALA A 403 -19.70 7.96 -9.12
N ALA A 404 -19.97 6.96 -8.28
CA ALA A 404 -20.98 5.93 -8.54
C ALA A 404 -22.38 6.53 -8.72
N TYR A 405 -22.80 7.40 -7.80
CA TYR A 405 -24.06 8.15 -7.91
C TYR A 405 -24.13 8.91 -9.25
N ALA A 406 -23.12 9.74 -9.52
CA ALA A 406 -23.05 10.60 -10.71
C ALA A 406 -23.02 9.78 -12.00
N ALA A 407 -22.30 8.67 -12.03
CA ALA A 407 -22.24 7.76 -13.17
C ALA A 407 -23.63 7.18 -13.49
N PHE A 408 -24.36 6.72 -12.48
CA PHE A 408 -25.71 6.20 -12.64
C PHE A 408 -26.72 7.28 -13.08
N ARG A 409 -26.55 8.52 -12.62
CA ARG A 409 -27.32 9.67 -13.13
C ARG A 409 -27.03 9.95 -14.60
N CYS A 410 -25.76 9.89 -15.01
CA CYS A 410 -25.34 10.12 -16.41
C CYS A 410 -25.82 9.01 -17.35
N LEU A 411 -25.90 7.76 -16.86
CA LEU A 411 -26.51 6.64 -17.57
C LEU A 411 -28.05 6.77 -17.72
N GLY A 412 -28.67 7.71 -16.99
CA GLY A 412 -30.12 7.92 -17.03
C GLY A 412 -30.91 6.84 -16.29
N LEU A 413 -30.31 6.19 -15.29
CA LEU A 413 -31.00 5.20 -14.45
C LEU A 413 -31.97 5.89 -13.48
N ARG A 414 -33.17 5.31 -13.35
CA ARG A 414 -34.26 5.89 -12.56
C ARG A 414 -33.99 5.74 -11.06
N ARG A 415 -34.40 6.74 -10.26
CA ARG A 415 -34.41 6.64 -8.79
C ARG A 415 -35.18 5.40 -8.32
N PRO A 416 -34.74 4.75 -7.22
CA PRO A 416 -33.59 5.09 -6.36
C PRO A 416 -32.24 4.46 -6.77
N ALA A 417 -32.08 3.95 -8.01
CA ALA A 417 -30.86 3.25 -8.41
C ALA A 417 -29.55 4.04 -8.23
N PRO A 418 -29.47 5.35 -8.51
CA PRO A 418 -28.25 6.12 -8.25
C PRO A 418 -27.84 6.19 -6.77
N ALA A 419 -28.81 6.37 -5.86
CA ALA A 419 -28.54 6.38 -4.42
C ALA A 419 -28.07 5.00 -3.94
N LEU A 420 -28.71 3.93 -4.42
CA LEU A 420 -28.30 2.56 -4.09
C LEU A 420 -26.90 2.22 -4.65
N ALA A 421 -26.54 2.74 -5.82
CA ALA A 421 -25.20 2.56 -6.36
C ALA A 421 -24.12 3.19 -5.45
N ALA A 422 -24.39 4.36 -4.88
CA ALA A 422 -23.49 4.97 -3.89
C ALA A 422 -23.39 4.12 -2.61
N VAL A 423 -24.51 3.61 -2.10
CA VAL A 423 -24.51 2.75 -0.90
C VAL A 423 -23.71 1.47 -1.14
N PHE A 424 -23.84 0.88 -2.32
CA PHE A 424 -23.18 -0.38 -2.65
C PHE A 424 -21.68 -0.23 -2.92
N THR A 425 -21.12 0.98 -2.97
CA THR A 425 -19.66 1.12 -2.91
C THR A 425 -19.09 0.82 -1.52
N VAL A 426 -19.89 0.92 -0.45
CA VAL A 426 -19.40 0.70 0.93
C VAL A 426 -18.87 -0.74 1.13
N PRO A 427 -19.60 -1.81 0.75
CA PRO A 427 -19.05 -3.17 0.80
C PRO A 427 -17.76 -3.36 0.00
N PHE A 428 -17.57 -2.63 -1.11
CA PHE A 428 -16.32 -2.65 -1.87
C PHE A 428 -15.17 -1.94 -1.14
N LEU A 429 -15.44 -0.75 -0.58
CA LEU A 429 -14.44 0.02 0.16
C LEU A 429 -13.96 -0.73 1.42
N MET A 430 -14.83 -1.54 2.02
CA MET A 430 -14.56 -2.30 3.27
C MET A 430 -14.06 -3.74 3.03
N ILE A 431 -13.62 -4.08 1.81
CA ILE A 431 -13.04 -5.41 1.55
C ILE A 431 -11.68 -5.54 2.25
N GLU A 432 -11.56 -6.50 3.16
CA GLU A 432 -10.32 -6.82 3.87
C GLU A 432 -9.54 -8.01 3.28
N SER A 433 -10.14 -8.77 2.35
CA SER A 433 -9.48 -9.92 1.71
C SER A 433 -8.35 -9.55 0.74
N ASN A 434 -8.13 -8.26 0.51
CA ASN A 434 -6.98 -7.76 -0.27
C ASN A 434 -6.54 -6.40 0.24
N SER A 435 -5.25 -6.29 0.58
CA SER A 435 -4.64 -5.09 1.17
C SER A 435 -3.76 -4.31 0.19
N VAL A 436 -3.56 -4.81 -1.04
CA VAL A 436 -2.66 -4.18 -2.03
C VAL A 436 -3.19 -4.26 -3.46
N TRP A 437 -4.46 -4.60 -3.73
CA TRP A 437 -4.98 -4.68 -5.10
C TRP A 437 -5.35 -3.30 -5.66
N GLY A 438 -5.83 -2.39 -4.81
CA GLY A 438 -6.21 -1.03 -5.15
C GLY A 438 -7.70 -0.73 -4.94
N GLY A 439 -8.02 0.53 -4.65
CA GLY A 439 -9.39 1.06 -4.66
C GLY A 439 -10.21 0.87 -3.37
N ASN A 440 -9.98 -0.20 -2.61
CA ASN A 440 -10.56 -0.36 -1.27
C ASN A 440 -9.73 0.38 -0.20
N LEU A 441 -10.25 0.40 1.03
CA LEU A 441 -9.64 1.14 2.14
C LEU A 441 -8.31 0.51 2.61
N PRO A 442 -8.18 -0.81 2.79
CA PRO A 442 -6.88 -1.43 3.07
C PRO A 442 -5.80 -1.12 2.02
N SER A 443 -6.13 -1.17 0.72
CA SER A 443 -5.19 -0.79 -0.33
C SER A 443 -4.84 0.70 -0.28
N THR A 444 -5.81 1.56 0.02
CA THR A 444 -5.55 3.00 0.21
C THR A 444 -4.55 3.23 1.34
N LEU A 445 -4.70 2.50 2.44
CA LEU A 445 -3.84 2.56 3.62
C LEU A 445 -2.43 1.98 3.34
N SER A 446 -2.30 0.98 2.46
CA SER A 446 -1.01 0.41 2.10
C SER A 446 -0.20 1.26 1.11
N GLY A 447 -0.81 2.23 0.43
CA GLY A 447 -0.13 3.16 -0.49
C GLY A 447 -0.85 3.40 -1.82
N GLU A 448 -1.91 2.64 -2.11
CA GLU A 448 -2.65 2.72 -3.39
C GLU A 448 -3.70 3.84 -3.43
N PHE A 449 -3.45 4.95 -2.73
CA PHE A 449 -4.37 6.08 -2.67
C PHE A 449 -4.52 6.78 -4.03
N ALA A 450 -3.45 6.83 -4.83
CA ALA A 450 -3.49 7.36 -6.19
C ALA A 450 -4.42 6.50 -7.08
N TYR A 451 -4.31 5.17 -7.00
CA TYR A 451 -5.22 4.27 -7.70
C TYR A 451 -6.68 4.46 -7.23
N SER A 452 -6.90 4.56 -5.92
CA SER A 452 -8.23 4.81 -5.34
C SER A 452 -8.90 6.07 -5.89
N LEU A 453 -8.16 7.19 -5.93
CA LEU A 453 -8.63 8.43 -6.54
C LEU A 453 -8.93 8.26 -8.04
N ALA A 454 -8.03 7.60 -8.77
CA ALA A 454 -8.18 7.41 -10.21
C ALA A 454 -9.36 6.49 -10.57
N LEU A 455 -9.66 5.50 -9.74
CA LEU A 455 -10.81 4.61 -9.90
C LEU A 455 -12.13 5.38 -9.73
N ALA A 456 -12.23 6.27 -8.74
CA ALA A 456 -13.39 7.16 -8.59
C ALA A 456 -13.58 8.06 -9.81
N LEU A 457 -12.50 8.67 -10.32
CA LEU A 457 -12.55 9.48 -11.55
C LEU A 457 -12.94 8.65 -12.77
N THR A 458 -12.47 7.40 -12.86
CA THR A 458 -12.81 6.46 -13.93
C THR A 458 -14.31 6.12 -13.92
N LEU A 459 -14.91 5.89 -12.75
CA LEU A 459 -16.36 5.66 -12.64
C LEU A 459 -17.16 6.86 -13.18
N LEU A 460 -16.79 8.07 -12.78
CA LEU A 460 -17.41 9.29 -13.29
C LEU A 460 -17.24 9.41 -14.80
N PHE A 461 -16.05 9.08 -15.31
CA PHE A 461 -15.72 9.10 -16.73
C PHE A 461 -16.55 8.10 -17.54
N VAL A 462 -16.79 6.89 -17.03
CA VAL A 462 -17.65 5.90 -17.71
C VAL A 462 -19.06 6.44 -17.90
N GLY A 463 -19.67 7.00 -16.85
CA GLY A 463 -21.03 7.56 -16.96
C GLY A 463 -21.11 8.76 -17.91
N THR A 464 -20.16 9.69 -17.80
CA THR A 464 -20.13 10.92 -18.61
C THR A 464 -19.74 10.66 -20.07
N SER A 465 -18.84 9.71 -20.33
CA SER A 465 -18.46 9.27 -21.69
C SER A 465 -19.59 8.53 -22.39
N TYR A 466 -20.30 7.63 -21.70
CA TYR A 466 -21.52 7.02 -22.23
C TYR A 466 -22.54 8.08 -22.67
N ARG A 467 -22.83 9.04 -21.79
CA ARG A 467 -23.78 10.12 -22.08
C ARG A 467 -23.31 11.00 -23.24
N GLY A 468 -22.02 11.34 -23.25
CA GLY A 468 -21.42 12.14 -24.32
C GLY A 468 -21.51 11.48 -25.68
N LEU A 469 -21.29 10.16 -25.75
CA LEU A 469 -21.43 9.36 -26.98
C LEU A 469 -22.89 9.22 -27.43
N ALA A 470 -23.81 9.03 -26.48
CA ALA A 470 -25.24 8.93 -26.78
C ALA A 470 -25.78 10.26 -27.36
N GLU A 471 -25.50 11.38 -26.68
CA GLU A 471 -26.04 12.71 -26.99
C GLU A 471 -25.20 13.51 -28.00
N GLY A 472 -23.93 13.14 -28.23
CA GLY A 472 -22.99 13.93 -29.04
C GLY A 472 -22.50 15.20 -28.33
N ARG A 473 -22.41 15.18 -27.00
CA ARG A 473 -22.06 16.33 -26.13
C ARG A 473 -20.90 15.97 -25.19
N PHE A 474 -20.42 16.94 -24.40
CA PHE A 474 -19.42 16.75 -23.33
C PHE A 474 -17.99 16.36 -23.75
N LEU A 475 -17.64 16.49 -25.03
CA LEU A 475 -16.31 16.12 -25.54
C LEU A 475 -15.16 16.68 -24.72
N ILE A 476 -15.19 17.99 -24.45
CA ILE A 476 -14.11 18.68 -23.75
C ILE A 476 -14.07 18.30 -22.27
N ALA A 477 -15.23 18.24 -21.61
CA ALA A 477 -15.31 17.83 -20.22
C ALA A 477 -14.79 16.40 -20.02
N ASN A 478 -15.13 15.49 -20.93
CA ASN A 478 -14.66 14.11 -20.86
C ASN A 478 -13.17 13.99 -21.21
N ALA A 479 -12.65 14.82 -22.12
CA ALA A 479 -11.21 14.86 -22.41
C ALA A 479 -10.40 15.36 -21.19
N VAL A 480 -10.88 16.41 -20.51
CA VAL A 480 -10.28 16.89 -19.25
C VAL A 480 -10.36 15.82 -18.17
N LEU A 481 -11.51 15.16 -18.00
CA LEU A 481 -11.66 14.11 -17.01
C LEU A 481 -10.74 12.90 -17.29
N LEU A 482 -10.56 12.51 -18.55
CA LEU A 482 -9.61 11.46 -18.92
C LEU A 482 -8.16 11.88 -18.66
N ALA A 483 -7.82 13.15 -18.92
CA ALA A 483 -6.51 13.71 -18.58
C ALA A 483 -6.25 13.67 -17.06
N LEU A 484 -7.26 13.98 -16.24
CA LEU A 484 -7.16 13.87 -14.78
C LEU A 484 -6.97 12.40 -14.34
N VAL A 485 -7.69 11.45 -14.93
CA VAL A 485 -7.47 10.01 -14.68
C VAL A 485 -6.01 9.64 -15.00
N ALA A 486 -5.50 10.06 -16.16
CA ALA A 486 -4.13 9.79 -16.60
C ALA A 486 -3.07 10.32 -15.63
N LEU A 487 -3.19 11.58 -15.21
CA LEU A 487 -2.27 12.19 -14.27
C LEU A 487 -2.40 11.67 -12.83
N THR A 488 -3.42 10.84 -12.55
CA THR A 488 -3.64 10.19 -11.26
C THR A 488 -3.10 8.77 -11.22
N HIS A 489 -3.37 7.94 -12.25
CA HIS A 489 -2.89 6.55 -12.29
C HIS A 489 -2.97 5.92 -13.68
N ALA A 490 -1.88 5.27 -14.14
CA ALA A 490 -1.81 4.64 -15.47
C ALA A 490 -2.76 3.44 -15.63
N TYR A 491 -2.90 2.59 -14.61
CA TYR A 491 -3.84 1.45 -14.69
C TYR A 491 -5.29 1.90 -14.86
N ALA A 492 -5.67 3.00 -14.17
CA ALA A 492 -6.99 3.59 -14.32
C ALA A 492 -7.17 4.24 -15.70
N LEU A 493 -6.11 4.81 -16.29
CA LEU A 493 -6.14 5.29 -17.68
C LEU A 493 -6.42 4.17 -18.69
N LEU A 494 -5.73 3.02 -18.54
CA LEU A 494 -5.98 1.85 -19.39
C LEU A 494 -7.44 1.38 -19.25
N LEU A 495 -7.94 1.29 -18.01
CA LEU A 495 -9.33 0.95 -17.72
C LEU A 495 -10.31 1.95 -18.37
N ALA A 496 -10.11 3.25 -18.15
CA ALA A 496 -10.96 4.31 -18.70
C ALA A 496 -10.98 4.31 -20.23
N GLY A 497 -9.82 4.15 -20.87
CA GLY A 497 -9.68 4.02 -22.32
C GLY A 497 -10.47 2.82 -22.85
N CYS A 498 -10.25 1.63 -22.30
CA CYS A 498 -10.93 0.41 -22.72
C CYS A 498 -12.44 0.45 -22.47
N LEU A 499 -12.90 0.96 -21.32
CA LEU A 499 -14.32 1.08 -21.00
C LEU A 499 -15.04 2.06 -21.93
N SER A 500 -14.44 3.22 -22.19
CA SER A 500 -15.02 4.20 -23.11
C SER A 500 -15.04 3.71 -24.56
N ALA A 501 -14.02 2.97 -25.01
CA ALA A 501 -14.00 2.32 -26.31
C ALA A 501 -15.07 1.21 -26.42
N ALA A 502 -15.28 0.44 -25.35
CA ALA A 502 -16.28 -0.62 -25.32
C ALA A 502 -17.71 -0.09 -25.53
N HIS A 503 -18.00 1.18 -25.24
CA HIS A 503 -19.28 1.82 -25.59
C HIS A 503 -19.64 1.74 -27.08
N LEU A 504 -18.67 1.59 -27.98
CA LEU A 504 -18.91 1.38 -29.41
C LEU A 504 -19.62 0.06 -29.73
N LEU A 505 -19.51 -0.93 -28.85
CA LEU A 505 -20.13 -2.25 -29.04
C LEU A 505 -21.65 -2.19 -28.84
N TRP A 506 -22.11 -1.39 -27.86
CA TRP A 506 -23.52 -1.32 -27.45
C TRP A 506 -24.26 -0.04 -27.86
N LEU A 507 -23.57 1.06 -28.19
CA LEU A 507 -24.23 2.27 -28.68
C LEU A 507 -24.43 2.24 -30.21
N PRO A 508 -25.56 2.78 -30.72
CA PRO A 508 -25.76 2.96 -32.15
C PRO A 508 -24.83 4.06 -32.71
N ARG A 509 -24.67 4.11 -34.04
CA ARG A 509 -23.87 5.12 -34.78
C ARG A 509 -22.35 5.04 -34.52
N ARG A 510 -21.78 3.83 -34.69
CA ARG A 510 -20.36 3.52 -34.43
C ARG A 510 -19.36 4.49 -35.07
N ARG A 511 -19.53 4.85 -36.34
CA ARG A 511 -18.61 5.77 -37.06
C ARG A 511 -18.54 7.17 -36.43
N ARG A 512 -19.70 7.74 -36.08
CA ARG A 512 -19.77 9.03 -35.39
C ARG A 512 -19.08 8.97 -34.02
N ASN A 513 -19.36 7.89 -33.27
CA ASN A 513 -18.84 7.69 -31.93
C ASN A 513 -17.32 7.46 -31.94
N LEU A 514 -16.79 6.76 -32.95
CA LEU A 514 -15.35 6.62 -33.18
C LEU A 514 -14.69 8.00 -33.39
N GLY A 515 -15.28 8.85 -34.23
CA GLY A 515 -14.78 10.22 -34.44
C GLY A 515 -14.85 11.10 -33.18
N TYR A 516 -15.85 10.88 -32.31
CA TYR A 516 -15.91 11.54 -31.00
C TYR A 516 -14.77 11.07 -30.09
N LEU A 517 -14.55 9.75 -29.96
CA LEU A 517 -13.50 9.18 -29.13
C LEU A 517 -12.10 9.59 -29.61
N ALA A 518 -11.85 9.58 -30.92
CA ALA A 518 -10.58 10.03 -31.49
C ALA A 518 -10.24 11.47 -31.08
N ARG A 519 -11.21 12.39 -31.17
CA ARG A 519 -11.02 13.79 -30.74
C ARG A 519 -10.86 13.92 -29.23
N LEU A 520 -11.62 13.14 -28.45
CA LEU A 520 -11.49 13.10 -27.00
C LEU A 520 -10.09 12.65 -26.59
N TYR A 521 -9.59 11.54 -27.15
CA TYR A 521 -8.26 11.01 -26.85
C TYR A 521 -7.15 11.93 -27.32
N ALA A 522 -7.27 12.53 -28.51
CA ALA A 522 -6.29 13.51 -29.00
C ALA A 522 -6.19 14.73 -28.08
N LEU A 523 -7.33 15.27 -27.62
CA LEU A 523 -7.35 16.39 -26.68
C LEU A 523 -6.82 15.98 -25.29
N ALA A 524 -7.20 14.82 -24.77
CA ALA A 524 -6.70 14.32 -23.49
C ALA A 524 -5.18 14.10 -23.53
N PHE A 525 -4.67 13.47 -24.60
CA PHE A 525 -3.24 13.29 -24.85
C PHE A 525 -2.50 14.63 -24.90
N SER A 526 -3.08 15.63 -25.59
CA SER A 526 -2.50 16.97 -25.65
C SER A 526 -2.43 17.60 -24.27
N LEU A 527 -3.51 17.55 -23.47
CA LEU A 527 -3.54 18.11 -22.11
C LEU A 527 -2.45 17.55 -21.20
N ILE A 528 -2.15 16.25 -21.30
CA ILE A 528 -1.12 15.58 -20.51
C ILE A 528 0.24 15.50 -21.21
N GLY A 529 0.43 16.23 -22.32
CA GLY A 529 1.63 16.20 -23.16
C GLY A 529 2.94 16.34 -22.38
N PHE A 530 2.99 17.25 -21.41
CA PHE A 530 4.15 17.48 -20.54
C PHE A 530 4.59 16.23 -19.76
N TRP A 531 3.69 15.27 -19.53
CA TRP A 531 3.94 14.06 -18.76
C TRP A 531 3.97 12.80 -19.64
N ILE A 532 3.00 12.62 -20.52
CA ILE A 532 2.89 11.39 -21.33
C ILE A 532 4.01 11.28 -22.37
N VAL A 533 4.45 12.41 -22.95
CA VAL A 533 5.53 12.41 -23.95
C VAL A 533 6.85 11.96 -23.32
N PRO A 534 7.35 12.56 -22.22
CA PRO A 534 8.56 12.05 -21.57
C PRO A 534 8.40 10.64 -21.02
N LEU A 535 7.24 10.28 -20.46
CA LEU A 535 6.99 8.92 -19.99
C LEU A 535 7.19 7.88 -21.10
N LEU A 536 6.60 8.10 -22.27
CA LEU A 536 6.73 7.17 -23.40
C LEU A 536 8.16 7.14 -23.93
N ALA A 537 8.78 8.32 -24.08
CA ALA A 537 10.13 8.46 -24.62
C ALA A 537 11.21 7.79 -23.76
N TYR A 538 11.06 7.84 -22.45
CA TYR A 538 12.06 7.34 -21.50
C TYR A 538 11.68 6.02 -20.83
N SER A 539 10.58 5.38 -21.26
CA SER A 539 10.12 4.08 -20.75
C SER A 539 11.20 2.97 -20.85
N GLY A 540 12.09 3.07 -21.84
CA GLY A 540 13.24 2.18 -22.01
C GLY A 540 14.26 2.23 -20.87
N TYR A 541 14.27 3.29 -20.05
CA TYR A 541 15.17 3.48 -18.91
C TYR A 541 14.50 3.13 -17.56
N THR A 542 13.42 2.36 -17.58
CA THR A 542 12.75 1.84 -16.37
C THR A 542 13.30 0.47 -15.96
N SER A 543 13.13 0.11 -14.69
CA SER A 543 13.32 -1.27 -14.22
C SER A 543 11.98 -2.02 -14.27
N PRO A 544 11.85 -3.09 -15.08
CA PRO A 544 10.58 -3.78 -15.24
C PRO A 544 10.18 -4.49 -13.93
N TYR A 545 8.91 -4.36 -13.55
CA TYR A 545 8.29 -5.06 -12.41
C TYR A 545 7.14 -5.92 -12.95
N ARG A 546 7.45 -7.19 -13.25
CA ARG A 546 6.49 -8.15 -13.79
C ARG A 546 6.14 -9.16 -12.71
N ASP A 547 5.14 -8.82 -11.92
CA ASP A 547 4.60 -9.71 -10.91
C ASP A 547 3.30 -10.35 -11.42
N VAL A 548 3.16 -11.66 -11.21
CA VAL A 548 1.98 -12.44 -11.57
C VAL A 548 1.32 -12.87 -10.28
N TRP A 549 0.19 -12.25 -9.97
CA TRP A 549 -0.48 -12.48 -8.71
C TRP A 549 -1.08 -13.88 -8.65
N ARG A 550 -0.77 -14.61 -7.58
CA ARG A 550 -1.33 -15.94 -7.33
C ARG A 550 -2.59 -15.81 -6.49
N ILE A 551 -3.75 -16.08 -7.10
CA ILE A 551 -5.03 -16.18 -6.40
C ILE A 551 -5.14 -17.59 -5.82
N HIS A 552 -5.18 -17.71 -4.49
CA HIS A 552 -5.25 -18.99 -3.81
C HIS A 552 -6.70 -19.48 -3.65
N SER A 553 -7.65 -18.55 -3.58
CA SER A 553 -9.07 -18.83 -3.40
C SER A 553 -9.96 -17.90 -4.22
N TRP A 554 -11.04 -18.44 -4.79
CA TRP A 554 -12.08 -17.63 -5.44
C TRP A 554 -12.73 -16.63 -4.47
N ARG A 555 -12.64 -16.88 -3.16
CA ARG A 555 -13.15 -15.98 -2.11
C ARG A 555 -12.32 -14.70 -1.98
N GLU A 556 -11.09 -14.66 -2.47
CA GLU A 556 -10.32 -13.41 -2.56
C GLU A 556 -10.95 -12.46 -3.60
N VAL A 557 -11.40 -13.03 -4.72
CA VAL A 557 -12.04 -12.30 -5.82
C VAL A 557 -13.48 -11.93 -5.46
N LEU A 558 -14.24 -12.87 -4.88
CA LEU A 558 -15.62 -12.65 -4.42
C LEU A 558 -15.75 -12.93 -2.92
N PRO A 559 -15.28 -12.00 -2.06
CA PRO A 559 -15.34 -12.16 -0.61
C PRO A 559 -16.77 -12.13 -0.07
N PRO A 560 -17.01 -12.72 1.12
CA PRO A 560 -18.33 -12.77 1.75
C PRO A 560 -19.05 -11.43 1.81
N ILE A 561 -18.31 -10.34 2.04
CA ILE A 561 -18.86 -8.98 2.07
C ILE A 561 -19.61 -8.58 0.78
N LEU A 562 -19.28 -9.18 -0.38
CA LEU A 562 -19.94 -8.93 -1.67
C LEU A 562 -21.07 -9.93 -2.01
N TRP A 563 -21.22 -11.05 -1.28
CA TRP A 563 -22.18 -12.11 -1.62
C TRP A 563 -23.64 -11.62 -1.73
N PRO A 564 -24.17 -10.84 -0.76
CA PRO A 564 -25.42 -10.09 -0.90
C PRO A 564 -25.66 -9.43 -2.26
N LEU A 565 -24.65 -8.70 -2.75
CA LEU A 565 -24.75 -7.90 -3.97
C LEU A 565 -24.66 -8.81 -5.20
N ALA A 566 -23.77 -9.81 -5.18
CA ALA A 566 -23.67 -10.81 -6.23
C ALA A 566 -24.98 -11.60 -6.41
N LEU A 567 -25.61 -12.02 -5.31
CA LEU A 567 -26.91 -12.68 -5.34
C LEU A 567 -28.01 -11.77 -5.90
N ALA A 568 -28.01 -10.48 -5.56
CA ALA A 568 -28.93 -9.50 -6.12
C ALA A 568 -28.74 -9.32 -7.65
N VAL A 569 -27.49 -9.34 -8.13
CA VAL A 569 -27.17 -9.33 -9.57
C VAL A 569 -27.73 -10.57 -10.25
N LEU A 570 -27.44 -11.76 -9.72
CA LEU A 570 -27.92 -13.03 -10.27
C LEU A 570 -29.46 -13.09 -10.32
N ALA A 571 -30.13 -12.65 -9.26
CA ALA A 571 -31.59 -12.57 -9.21
C ALA A 571 -32.14 -11.59 -10.27
N GLY A 572 -31.48 -10.44 -10.45
CA GLY A 572 -31.82 -9.46 -11.48
C GLY A 572 -31.68 -10.01 -12.90
N LEU A 573 -30.56 -10.66 -13.19
CA LEU A 573 -30.30 -11.31 -14.49
C LEU A 573 -31.30 -12.43 -14.77
N SER A 574 -31.56 -13.28 -13.77
CA SER A 574 -32.55 -14.36 -13.87
C SER A 574 -33.96 -13.83 -14.17
N PHE A 575 -34.37 -12.75 -13.51
CA PHE A 575 -35.66 -12.10 -13.78
C PHE A 575 -35.75 -11.56 -15.22
N VAL A 576 -34.67 -10.95 -15.73
CA VAL A 576 -34.60 -10.47 -17.10
C VAL A 576 -34.65 -11.63 -18.11
N GLY A 577 -33.91 -12.71 -17.85
CA GLY A 577 -33.88 -13.92 -18.68
C GLY A 577 -35.25 -14.60 -18.77
N VAL A 578 -35.93 -14.80 -17.63
CA VAL A 578 -37.29 -15.37 -17.60
C VAL A 578 -38.28 -14.50 -18.38
N ARG A 579 -38.17 -13.17 -18.27
CA ARG A 579 -39.03 -12.25 -19.03
C ARG A 579 -38.74 -12.28 -20.53
N ALA A 580 -37.48 -12.51 -20.92
CA ALA A 580 -37.09 -12.68 -22.32
C ALA A 580 -37.65 -13.99 -22.89
N ALA A 581 -37.46 -15.11 -22.18
CA ALA A 581 -37.98 -16.43 -22.59
C ALA A 581 -39.51 -16.42 -22.76
N ARG A 582 -40.24 -15.72 -21.89
CA ARG A 582 -41.71 -15.59 -21.97
C ARG A 582 -42.22 -14.78 -23.17
N ARG A 583 -41.35 -14.05 -23.89
CA ARG A 583 -41.76 -13.28 -25.08
C ARG A 583 -41.77 -14.12 -26.37
N GLY A 584 -41.30 -15.37 -26.34
CA GLY A 584 -41.34 -16.27 -27.49
C GLY A 584 -40.24 -16.02 -28.55
N PRO A 585 -40.10 -16.92 -29.56
CA PRO A 585 -38.94 -16.97 -30.46
C PRO A 585 -38.78 -15.78 -31.43
N GLY A 586 -39.78 -14.91 -31.57
CA GLY A 586 -39.80 -13.80 -32.55
C GLY A 586 -39.31 -12.45 -32.03
N HIS A 587 -38.97 -12.31 -30.74
CA HIS A 587 -38.53 -11.05 -30.16
C HIS A 587 -37.05 -11.10 -29.79
N PRO A 588 -36.14 -10.48 -30.57
CA PRO A 588 -34.71 -10.52 -30.27
C PRO A 588 -34.43 -9.91 -28.90
N PHE A 589 -33.73 -10.65 -28.05
CA PHE A 589 -33.29 -10.16 -26.76
C PHE A 589 -32.28 -9.02 -26.96
N ARG A 590 -32.67 -7.80 -26.56
CA ARG A 590 -31.80 -6.63 -26.58
C ARG A 590 -31.42 -6.26 -25.16
N ILE A 591 -30.13 -6.34 -24.85
CA ILE A 591 -29.57 -5.85 -23.60
C ILE A 591 -29.71 -4.33 -23.59
N ASP A 592 -30.19 -3.76 -22.48
CA ASP A 592 -30.21 -2.31 -22.28
C ASP A 592 -28.76 -1.78 -22.37
N PRO A 593 -28.43 -0.90 -23.33
CA PRO A 593 -27.08 -0.38 -23.49
C PRO A 593 -26.51 0.28 -22.23
N ARG A 594 -27.36 0.74 -21.31
CA ARG A 594 -26.97 1.31 -20.01
C ARG A 594 -26.46 0.23 -19.06
N LEU A 595 -27.13 -0.93 -19.04
CA LEU A 595 -26.70 -2.08 -18.25
C LEU A 595 -25.48 -2.75 -18.89
N ALA A 596 -25.38 -2.77 -20.22
CA ALA A 596 -24.18 -3.22 -20.92
C ALA A 596 -22.97 -2.33 -20.60
N ALA A 597 -23.16 -1.01 -20.56
CA ALA A 597 -22.11 -0.07 -20.15
C ALA A 597 -21.62 -0.30 -18.71
N LEU A 598 -22.52 -0.62 -17.78
CA LEU A 598 -22.14 -1.02 -16.41
C LEU A 598 -21.42 -2.37 -16.37
N GLY A 599 -21.96 -3.38 -17.05
CA GLY A 599 -21.36 -4.71 -17.14
C GLY A 599 -20.01 -4.75 -17.88
N GLY A 600 -19.70 -3.72 -18.66
CA GLY A 600 -18.41 -3.56 -19.34
C GLY A 600 -17.22 -3.59 -18.37
N GLY A 601 -17.39 -3.11 -17.13
CA GLY A 601 -16.36 -3.17 -16.08
C GLY A 601 -15.91 -4.59 -15.74
N LEU A 602 -16.85 -5.55 -15.70
CA LEU A 602 -16.56 -6.96 -15.47
C LEU A 602 -15.71 -7.54 -16.59
N TRP A 603 -16.16 -7.37 -17.84
CA TRP A 603 -15.46 -7.94 -19.01
C TRP A 603 -14.11 -7.27 -19.28
N VAL A 604 -14.05 -5.94 -19.27
CA VAL A 604 -12.80 -5.21 -19.50
C VAL A 604 -11.79 -5.50 -18.39
N GLY A 605 -12.22 -5.56 -17.13
CA GLY A 605 -11.35 -5.90 -16.01
C GLY A 605 -10.74 -7.29 -16.16
N LEU A 606 -11.55 -8.31 -16.47
CA LEU A 606 -11.07 -9.68 -16.67
C LEU A 606 -10.15 -9.83 -17.89
N VAL A 607 -10.45 -9.14 -19.00
CA VAL A 607 -9.59 -9.15 -20.19
C VAL A 607 -8.25 -8.49 -19.89
N LEU A 608 -8.24 -7.32 -19.25
CA LEU A 608 -7.00 -6.64 -18.90
C LEU A 608 -6.18 -7.41 -17.86
N TYR A 609 -6.83 -8.03 -16.87
CA TYR A 609 -6.18 -8.96 -15.94
C TYR A 609 -5.43 -10.06 -16.70
N ARG A 610 -6.07 -10.68 -17.70
CA ARG A 610 -5.45 -11.75 -18.49
C ARG A 610 -4.30 -11.27 -19.39
N LEU A 611 -4.38 -10.04 -19.89
CA LEU A 611 -3.41 -9.43 -20.80
C LEU A 611 -2.26 -8.72 -20.08
N ALA A 612 -2.40 -8.40 -18.79
CA ALA A 612 -1.44 -7.61 -18.04
C ALA A 612 0.01 -8.15 -18.07
N PRO A 613 0.26 -9.48 -17.95
CA PRO A 613 1.63 -10.00 -18.06
C PRO A 613 2.28 -9.69 -19.42
N TRP A 614 1.50 -9.69 -20.50
CA TRP A 614 1.95 -9.35 -21.85
C TRP A 614 2.21 -7.86 -22.03
N LEU A 615 1.48 -7.02 -21.28
CA LEU A 615 1.68 -5.58 -21.23
C LEU A 615 2.83 -5.18 -20.29
N GLY A 616 3.42 -6.13 -19.57
CA GLY A 616 4.50 -5.87 -18.61
C GLY A 616 4.04 -5.11 -17.35
N VAL A 617 2.77 -5.26 -16.98
CA VAL A 617 2.16 -4.58 -15.82
C VAL A 617 1.58 -5.62 -14.84
N VAL A 618 1.36 -5.21 -13.60
CA VAL A 618 0.82 -6.08 -12.53
C VAL A 618 -0.65 -6.39 -12.81
N ASP A 619 -0.98 -7.67 -12.93
CA ASP A 619 -2.31 -8.16 -13.32
C ASP A 619 -3.41 -7.82 -12.33
N ILE A 620 -3.13 -7.98 -11.04
CA ILE A 620 -4.13 -7.86 -9.98
C ILE A 620 -4.80 -6.48 -9.91
N ARG A 621 -4.13 -5.45 -10.43
CA ARG A 621 -4.63 -4.07 -10.55
C ARG A 621 -5.91 -3.94 -11.40
N PHE A 622 -6.32 -4.99 -12.12
CA PHE A 622 -7.55 -5.00 -12.91
C PHE A 622 -8.71 -5.78 -12.28
N LEU A 623 -8.54 -6.40 -11.11
CA LEU A 623 -9.65 -7.05 -10.38
C LEU A 623 -10.49 -6.12 -9.49
N PRO A 624 -9.98 -5.01 -8.92
CA PRO A 624 -10.83 -4.11 -8.13
C PRO A 624 -12.04 -3.57 -8.92
N ILE A 625 -11.88 -3.26 -10.21
CA ILE A 625 -13.00 -2.83 -11.04
C ILE A 625 -14.04 -3.95 -11.24
N VAL A 626 -13.63 -5.22 -11.22
CA VAL A 626 -14.54 -6.37 -11.29
C VAL A 626 -15.40 -6.42 -10.02
N GLN A 627 -14.77 -6.36 -8.85
CA GLN A 627 -15.45 -6.33 -7.55
C GLN A 627 -16.42 -5.15 -7.44
N LEU A 628 -15.97 -3.95 -7.82
CA LEU A 628 -16.78 -2.75 -7.82
C LEU A 628 -17.93 -2.85 -8.82
N THR A 629 -17.72 -3.44 -10.00
CA THR A 629 -18.79 -3.64 -10.99
C THR A 629 -19.88 -4.58 -10.47
N ILE A 630 -19.50 -5.67 -9.78
CA ILE A 630 -20.47 -6.57 -9.14
C ILE A 630 -21.32 -5.80 -8.12
N ALA A 631 -20.68 -4.98 -7.29
CA ALA A 631 -21.37 -4.17 -6.30
C ALA A 631 -22.35 -3.16 -6.95
N LEU A 632 -21.90 -2.44 -7.98
CA LEU A 632 -22.72 -1.45 -8.69
C LEU A 632 -23.87 -2.10 -9.50
N ALA A 633 -23.63 -3.26 -10.12
CA ALA A 633 -24.63 -3.96 -10.93
C ALA A 633 -25.85 -4.45 -10.11
N ALA A 634 -25.73 -4.55 -8.78
CA ALA A 634 -26.85 -4.88 -7.90
C ALA A 634 -27.89 -3.74 -7.81
N ALA A 635 -27.46 -2.48 -7.98
CA ALA A 635 -28.31 -1.31 -7.73
C ALA A 635 -29.58 -1.26 -8.58
N PRO A 636 -29.58 -1.52 -9.91
CA PRO A 636 -30.80 -1.55 -10.71
C PRO A 636 -31.79 -2.64 -10.29
N ALA A 637 -31.29 -3.82 -9.88
CA ALA A 637 -32.10 -4.94 -9.43
C ALA A 637 -32.79 -4.62 -8.10
N VAL A 638 -32.02 -4.13 -7.12
CA VAL A 638 -32.55 -3.72 -5.81
C VAL A 638 -33.47 -2.51 -5.93
N ALA A 639 -33.16 -1.54 -6.80
CA ALA A 639 -34.04 -0.40 -7.07
C ALA A 639 -35.41 -0.83 -7.62
N ALA A 640 -35.45 -1.86 -8.46
CA ALA A 640 -36.70 -2.42 -8.96
C ALA A 640 -37.56 -3.03 -7.84
N LEU A 641 -36.93 -3.61 -6.81
CA LEU A 641 -37.60 -4.14 -5.63
C LEU A 641 -38.03 -3.05 -4.66
N ALA A 642 -37.14 -2.11 -4.33
CA ALA A 642 -37.41 -1.00 -3.39
C ALA A 642 -38.61 -0.15 -3.83
N ARG A 643 -38.80 0.05 -5.14
CA ARG A 643 -39.98 0.75 -5.69
C ARG A 643 -41.32 0.05 -5.42
N ARG A 644 -41.32 -1.22 -5.02
CA ARG A 644 -42.53 -1.95 -4.63
C ARG A 644 -42.94 -1.68 -3.19
N LEU A 645 -42.01 -1.20 -2.35
CA LEU A 645 -42.28 -0.80 -0.97
C LEU A 645 -42.89 0.61 -0.97
N ARG A 646 -43.91 0.85 -0.14
CA ARG A 646 -44.56 2.15 0.01
C ARG A 646 -44.40 2.65 1.45
N PRO A 647 -43.72 3.79 1.69
CA PRO A 647 -43.01 4.62 0.71
C PRO A 647 -41.67 4.01 0.26
N ALA A 648 -41.27 4.26 -1.00
CA ALA A 648 -40.00 3.74 -1.54
C ALA A 648 -38.76 4.23 -0.75
N ALA A 649 -38.86 5.40 -0.11
CA ALA A 649 -37.83 5.94 0.78
C ALA A 649 -37.54 5.02 1.98
N ALA A 650 -38.56 4.37 2.55
CA ALA A 650 -38.37 3.41 3.63
C ALA A 650 -37.59 2.17 3.14
N GLY A 651 -37.85 1.74 1.90
CA GLY A 651 -37.07 0.67 1.26
C GLY A 651 -35.60 1.05 1.07
N VAL A 652 -35.31 2.28 0.67
CA VAL A 652 -33.93 2.78 0.54
C VAL A 652 -33.24 2.85 1.91
N ALA A 653 -33.90 3.42 2.91
CA ALA A 653 -33.36 3.50 4.27
C ALA A 653 -33.05 2.12 4.85
N LEU A 654 -33.94 1.14 4.67
CA LEU A 654 -33.70 -0.24 5.09
C LEU A 654 -32.46 -0.85 4.40
N VAL A 655 -32.31 -0.62 3.09
CA VAL A 655 -31.13 -1.12 2.35
C VAL A 655 -29.85 -0.44 2.82
N VAL A 656 -29.86 0.87 3.11
CA VAL A 656 -28.72 1.60 3.69
C VAL A 656 -28.30 0.95 5.01
N LEU A 657 -29.25 0.82 5.95
CA LEU A 657 -28.99 0.25 7.27
C LEU A 657 -28.51 -1.21 7.18
N ALA A 658 -29.13 -2.02 6.32
CA ALA A 658 -28.73 -3.41 6.11
C ALA A 658 -27.32 -3.50 5.50
N THR A 659 -26.98 -2.62 4.54
CA THR A 659 -25.64 -2.60 3.93
C THR A 659 -24.58 -2.21 4.94
N PHE A 660 -24.82 -1.18 5.76
CA PHE A 660 -23.87 -0.74 6.79
C PHE A 660 -23.71 -1.80 7.88
N ALA A 661 -24.80 -2.38 8.37
CA ALA A 661 -24.75 -3.45 9.36
C ALA A 661 -24.07 -4.71 8.83
N TRP A 662 -24.23 -5.01 7.54
CA TRP A 662 -23.53 -6.11 6.89
C TRP A 662 -22.04 -5.83 6.75
N ALA A 663 -21.66 -4.66 6.22
CA ALA A 663 -20.25 -4.27 6.09
C ALA A 663 -19.54 -4.22 7.44
N ASP A 664 -20.14 -3.60 8.46
CA ASP A 664 -19.58 -3.50 9.82
C ASP A 664 -19.32 -4.88 10.45
N ARG A 665 -20.16 -5.88 10.14
CA ARG A 665 -19.95 -7.26 10.61
C ARG A 665 -18.79 -8.00 9.94
N GLN A 666 -18.32 -7.52 8.80
CA GLN A 666 -17.24 -8.14 8.03
C GLN A 666 -15.89 -7.44 8.24
N VAL A 667 -15.88 -6.26 8.87
CA VAL A 667 -14.66 -5.50 9.16
C VAL A 667 -13.99 -6.02 10.42
N THR A 668 -12.68 -6.25 10.34
CA THR A 668 -11.83 -6.74 11.42
C THR A 668 -10.69 -5.76 11.72
N TYR A 669 -9.72 -5.62 10.82
CA TYR A 669 -8.46 -4.89 11.05
C TYR A 669 -8.43 -3.45 10.53
N ILE A 670 -9.37 -3.03 9.68
CA ILE A 670 -9.39 -1.65 9.12
C ILE A 670 -9.25 -0.57 10.22
N PRO A 671 -9.98 -0.60 11.36
CA PRO A 671 -9.84 0.43 12.39
C PRO A 671 -8.44 0.55 12.96
N SER A 672 -7.78 -0.59 13.24
CA SER A 672 -6.43 -0.58 13.81
C SER A 672 -5.40 -0.11 12.78
N TRP A 673 -5.58 -0.44 11.49
CA TRP A 673 -4.73 0.08 10.42
C TRP A 673 -4.89 1.59 10.20
N ILE A 674 -6.10 2.12 10.29
CA ILE A 674 -6.34 3.58 10.22
C ILE A 674 -5.60 4.27 11.37
N GLU A 675 -5.73 3.77 12.59
CA GLU A 675 -5.02 4.30 13.76
C GLU A 675 -3.51 4.17 13.59
N TRP A 676 -3.03 3.01 13.14
CA TRP A 676 -1.62 2.75 12.86
C TRP A 676 -1.05 3.59 11.72
N ASN A 677 -1.84 4.08 10.78
CA ASN A 677 -1.30 4.88 9.67
C ASN A 677 -1.37 6.36 9.99
N TYR A 678 -2.53 6.83 10.42
CA TYR A 678 -2.81 8.26 10.56
C TYR A 678 -2.45 8.85 11.91
N SER A 679 -2.15 8.03 12.94
CA SER A 679 -1.53 8.57 14.16
C SER A 679 -0.07 9.00 13.95
N GLY A 680 0.58 8.49 12.90
CA GLY A 680 1.89 8.88 12.42
C GLY A 680 3.11 8.31 13.14
N PHE A 681 4.29 8.55 12.56
CA PHE A 681 5.61 8.08 13.04
C PHE A 681 5.83 8.44 14.51
N GLU A 682 5.39 9.64 14.88
CA GLU A 682 5.58 10.26 16.19
C GLU A 682 4.88 9.50 17.33
N ARG A 683 3.96 8.59 17.00
CA ARG A 683 3.26 7.72 17.98
C ARG A 683 3.68 6.26 17.89
N ARG A 684 4.79 5.93 17.22
CA ARG A 684 5.27 4.56 17.08
C ARG A 684 6.21 4.18 18.23
N PRO A 685 6.19 2.91 18.69
CA PRO A 685 7.04 2.46 19.79
C PRO A 685 8.54 2.77 19.60
N LEU A 686 9.06 2.58 18.39
CA LEU A 686 10.48 2.85 18.08
C LEU A 686 10.75 4.29 17.63
N TRP A 687 9.81 5.23 17.77
CA TRP A 687 10.00 6.61 17.32
C TRP A 687 11.24 7.26 17.95
N SER A 688 11.45 7.08 19.25
CA SER A 688 12.59 7.66 19.96
C SER A 688 13.94 7.17 19.41
N ALA A 689 14.08 5.85 19.22
CA ALA A 689 15.28 5.24 18.66
C ALA A 689 15.48 5.61 17.19
N PHE A 690 14.42 5.54 16.38
CA PHE A 690 14.44 5.93 14.97
C PHE A 690 14.84 7.40 14.80
N SER A 691 14.23 8.31 15.57
CA SER A 691 14.57 9.74 15.56
C SER A 691 16.00 9.99 16.05
N ALA A 692 16.49 9.26 17.05
CA ALA A 692 17.87 9.35 17.51
C ALA A 692 18.87 8.92 16.42
N VAL A 693 18.61 7.82 15.70
CA VAL A 693 19.43 7.39 14.56
C VAL A 693 19.45 8.47 13.47
N ASN A 694 18.29 9.02 13.09
CA ASN A 694 18.23 10.05 12.05
C ASN A 694 18.94 11.35 12.45
N ARG A 695 18.86 11.75 13.73
CA ARG A 695 19.62 12.92 14.24
C ARG A 695 21.12 12.67 14.26
N HIS A 696 21.56 11.48 14.62
CA HIS A 696 22.97 11.10 14.57
C HIS A 696 23.51 11.11 13.13
N LEU A 697 22.67 10.72 12.17
CA LEU A 697 22.97 10.72 10.74
C LEU A 697 22.63 12.05 10.05
N ALA A 698 22.37 13.14 10.78
CA ALA A 698 21.97 14.40 10.14
C ALA A 698 23.06 14.90 9.17
N GLY A 699 22.66 15.36 7.99
CA GLY A 699 23.58 15.82 6.94
C GLY A 699 22.84 16.15 5.63
N GLY A 700 23.59 16.39 4.56
CA GLY A 700 23.06 16.76 3.24
C GLY A 700 23.10 15.65 2.18
N ILE A 701 22.71 15.98 0.94
CA ILE A 701 22.73 15.06 -0.20
C ILE A 701 24.14 14.84 -0.76
N GLU A 702 25.03 15.80 -0.52
CA GLU A 702 26.45 15.82 -0.85
C GLU A 702 27.28 14.88 0.03
N GLU A 703 26.77 14.51 1.20
CA GLU A 703 27.40 13.53 2.06
C GLU A 703 27.25 12.10 1.51
N PRO A 704 28.12 11.16 1.93
CA PRO A 704 27.97 9.75 1.60
C PRO A 704 26.56 9.24 1.93
N ARG A 705 26.08 8.25 1.19
CA ARG A 705 24.77 7.63 1.44
C ARG A 705 24.80 6.81 2.74
N VAL A 706 23.62 6.58 3.31
CA VAL A 706 23.42 5.65 4.43
C VAL A 706 22.60 4.46 3.95
N VAL A 707 23.07 3.26 4.28
CA VAL A 707 22.33 2.01 4.08
C VAL A 707 21.82 1.51 5.42
N PHE A 708 20.70 0.81 5.41
CA PHE A 708 20.10 0.22 6.60
C PHE A 708 19.80 -1.25 6.31
N GLU A 709 19.89 -2.10 7.33
CA GLU A 709 19.46 -3.49 7.23
C GLU A 709 17.96 -3.59 6.94
N HIS A 710 17.55 -4.33 5.92
CA HIS A 710 16.13 -4.62 5.76
C HIS A 710 15.65 -5.56 6.88
N SER A 711 14.65 -5.13 7.65
CA SER A 711 14.12 -5.91 8.76
C SER A 711 12.61 -5.65 8.96
N PRO A 712 11.78 -6.69 9.07
CA PRO A 712 10.37 -6.55 9.46
C PRO A 712 10.20 -5.82 10.81
N ALA A 713 11.21 -5.88 11.69
CA ALA A 713 11.20 -5.19 12.99
C ALA A 713 11.15 -3.66 12.85
N HIS A 714 11.48 -3.10 11.68
CA HIS A 714 11.31 -1.68 11.40
C HIS A 714 9.84 -1.25 11.38
N ASN A 715 8.89 -2.19 11.25
CA ASN A 715 7.47 -1.86 11.35
C ASN A 715 7.16 -1.13 12.65
N ALA A 716 7.81 -1.46 13.77
CA ALA A 716 7.60 -0.77 15.05
C ALA A 716 8.06 0.72 15.05
N ALA A 717 8.76 1.19 14.01
CA ALA A 717 9.02 2.61 13.75
C ALA A 717 7.96 3.27 12.85
N GLY A 718 7.03 2.50 12.28
CA GLY A 718 5.90 2.97 11.47
C GLY A 718 5.67 2.18 10.18
N SER A 719 6.73 1.63 9.60
CA SER A 719 6.68 0.79 8.41
C SER A 719 7.97 -0.02 8.35
N ILE A 720 7.94 -1.21 7.74
CA ILE A 720 9.18 -1.96 7.44
C ILE A 720 10.18 -1.11 6.63
N ARG A 721 9.64 -0.11 5.91
CA ARG A 721 10.33 0.82 5.00
C ARG A 721 10.72 2.14 5.66
N ALA A 722 10.66 2.25 6.99
CA ALA A 722 10.85 3.49 7.72
C ALA A 722 12.14 4.25 7.32
N PHE A 723 13.26 3.54 7.12
CA PHE A 723 14.54 4.16 6.75
C PHE A 723 14.66 4.55 5.27
N GLU A 724 13.71 4.21 4.40
CA GLU A 724 13.62 4.85 3.08
C GLU A 724 13.36 6.36 3.20
N SER A 725 12.82 6.78 4.34
CA SER A 725 12.60 8.17 4.72
C SER A 725 13.82 8.81 5.39
N LEU A 726 15.02 8.22 5.31
CA LEU A 726 16.27 8.87 5.75
C LEU A 726 16.43 10.29 5.16
N PRO A 727 16.15 10.56 3.87
CA PRO A 727 16.22 11.92 3.33
C PRO A 727 15.18 12.86 3.94
N LEU A 728 14.06 12.32 4.46
CA LEU A 728 13.03 13.10 5.15
C LEU A 728 13.55 13.58 6.52
N PHE A 729 14.09 12.66 7.32
CA PHE A 729 14.37 12.88 8.73
C PHE A 729 15.83 13.24 9.07
N SER A 730 16.79 12.79 8.26
CA SER A 730 18.22 13.07 8.43
C SER A 730 18.77 14.06 7.40
N GLY A 731 18.09 14.24 6.26
CA GLY A 731 18.59 15.00 5.11
C GLY A 731 19.56 14.21 4.22
N ARG A 732 20.17 13.13 4.73
CA ARG A 732 21.09 12.28 3.97
C ARG A 732 20.38 11.30 3.04
N SER A 733 21.03 11.04 1.91
CA SER A 733 20.57 10.07 0.91
C SER A 733 20.70 8.62 1.41
N THR A 734 19.79 7.76 0.96
CA THR A 734 19.85 6.30 1.15
C THR A 734 19.77 5.57 -0.20
N LEU A 735 19.83 4.24 -0.18
CA LEU A 735 19.77 3.43 -1.40
C LEU A 735 18.37 2.88 -1.67
N GLU A 736 17.71 2.26 -0.71
CA GLU A 736 16.34 1.76 -0.93
C GLU A 736 15.32 2.89 -1.02
N GLY A 737 14.23 2.65 -1.74
CA GLY A 737 13.14 3.62 -1.94
C GLY A 737 11.97 3.02 -2.71
N LEU A 738 10.82 3.69 -2.67
CA LEU A 738 9.56 3.20 -3.25
C LEU A 738 9.46 3.19 -4.77
N TYR A 739 10.03 4.18 -5.45
CA TYR A 739 9.88 4.30 -6.90
C TYR A 739 10.87 3.41 -7.65
N VAL A 740 10.92 2.12 -7.30
CA VAL A 740 11.92 1.14 -7.79
C VAL A 740 11.92 0.97 -9.31
N GLN A 741 10.81 1.26 -9.99
CA GLN A 741 10.77 1.20 -11.45
C GLN A 741 11.42 2.43 -12.12
N SER A 742 11.70 3.48 -11.34
CA SER A 742 12.21 4.76 -11.84
C SER A 742 13.73 4.86 -11.88
N SER A 743 14.46 3.89 -11.33
CA SER A 743 15.93 3.90 -11.36
C SER A 743 16.49 2.64 -12.02
N LEU A 744 17.59 2.82 -12.75
CA LEU A 744 18.38 1.74 -13.32
C LEU A 744 19.18 0.99 -12.25
N ASN A 745 19.48 1.65 -11.13
CA ASN A 745 20.24 1.07 -10.03
C ASN A 745 19.37 0.25 -9.07
N SER A 746 18.05 0.17 -9.27
CA SER A 746 17.18 -0.57 -8.36
C SER A 746 17.56 -2.05 -8.24
N PRO A 747 17.68 -2.87 -9.30
CA PRO A 747 18.07 -4.28 -9.11
C PRO A 747 19.44 -4.47 -8.45
N PRO A 748 20.52 -3.75 -8.85
CA PRO A 748 21.80 -3.80 -8.13
C PRO A 748 21.73 -3.38 -6.64
N ILE A 749 20.90 -2.39 -6.30
CA ILE A 749 20.72 -1.94 -4.91
C ILE A 749 20.06 -3.03 -4.06
N PHE A 750 19.01 -3.70 -4.55
CA PHE A 750 18.39 -4.80 -3.80
C PHE A 750 19.30 -6.04 -3.72
N TYR A 751 20.17 -6.26 -4.72
CA TYR A 751 21.23 -7.26 -4.61
C TYR A 751 22.19 -6.92 -3.45
N LEU A 752 22.68 -5.68 -3.38
CA LEU A 752 23.51 -5.20 -2.26
C LEU A 752 22.79 -5.36 -0.91
N GLN A 753 21.50 -5.00 -0.84
CA GLN A 753 20.74 -5.15 0.39
C GLN A 753 20.69 -6.60 0.89
N SER A 754 20.56 -7.57 -0.03
CA SER A 754 20.54 -9.00 0.29
C SER A 754 21.90 -9.55 0.75
N GLU A 755 23.00 -8.85 0.48
CA GLU A 755 24.32 -9.19 1.02
C GLU A 755 24.48 -8.73 2.49
N LEU A 756 23.72 -7.71 2.92
CA LEU A 756 23.73 -7.19 4.30
C LEU A 756 22.66 -7.82 5.19
N SER A 757 21.47 -8.04 4.68
CA SER A 757 20.28 -8.27 5.50
C SER A 757 19.99 -9.76 5.71
N GLU A 758 19.69 -10.16 6.94
CA GLU A 758 19.24 -11.52 7.24
C GLU A 758 17.93 -11.85 6.50
N VAL A 759 17.02 -10.87 6.44
CA VAL A 759 15.79 -10.92 5.63
C VAL A 759 15.96 -10.01 4.43
N ALA A 760 16.24 -10.59 3.27
CA ALA A 760 16.48 -9.83 2.04
C ALA A 760 15.21 -9.15 1.49
N SER A 761 15.36 -7.90 1.05
CA SER A 761 14.36 -7.17 0.25
C SER A 761 14.60 -7.46 -1.23
N CYS A 762 13.71 -8.22 -1.87
CA CYS A 762 13.92 -8.75 -3.23
C CYS A 762 12.68 -8.56 -4.11
N PRO A 763 12.33 -7.32 -4.49
CA PRO A 763 11.07 -7.04 -5.17
C PRO A 763 11.05 -7.46 -6.65
N PHE A 764 12.17 -7.78 -7.28
CA PHE A 764 12.24 -8.02 -8.72
C PHE A 764 12.33 -9.52 -9.07
N PRO A 765 11.27 -10.15 -9.64
CA PRO A 765 11.31 -11.57 -10.00
C PRO A 765 12.36 -11.89 -11.09
N ASP A 766 12.60 -10.94 -11.99
CA ASP A 766 13.55 -11.08 -13.10
C ASP A 766 15.03 -10.95 -12.65
N PHE A 767 15.30 -10.54 -11.40
CA PHE A 767 16.65 -10.25 -10.88
C PHE A 767 16.88 -10.94 -9.52
N HIS A 768 17.67 -12.02 -9.51
CA HIS A 768 17.92 -12.80 -8.29
C HIS A 768 18.83 -12.09 -7.29
N CYS A 769 18.38 -12.00 -6.03
CA CYS A 769 19.19 -11.56 -4.90
C CYS A 769 20.32 -12.52 -4.52
N SER A 770 21.25 -12.01 -3.71
CA SER A 770 22.34 -12.74 -3.08
C SER A 770 21.91 -13.44 -1.79
N ARG A 771 22.88 -14.06 -1.13
CA ARG A 771 22.85 -14.44 0.29
C ARG A 771 23.69 -13.43 1.09
N PRO A 772 23.55 -13.37 2.43
CA PRO A 772 24.41 -12.55 3.26
C PRO A 772 25.89 -12.82 2.98
N ASP A 773 26.62 -11.76 2.60
CA ASP A 773 28.06 -11.77 2.30
C ASP A 773 28.62 -10.36 2.60
N LEU A 774 29.12 -10.20 3.82
CA LEU A 774 29.51 -8.90 4.33
C LEU A 774 30.75 -8.33 3.61
N SER A 775 31.63 -9.20 3.10
CA SER A 775 32.84 -8.77 2.39
C SER A 775 32.47 -8.17 1.03
N ARG A 776 31.58 -8.84 0.28
CA ARG A 776 31.02 -8.30 -0.96
C ARG A 776 30.20 -7.04 -0.73
N ALA A 777 29.40 -7.03 0.33
CA ALA A 777 28.63 -5.85 0.71
C ALA A 777 29.54 -4.63 0.93
N ALA A 778 30.68 -4.77 1.60
CA ALA A 778 31.62 -3.67 1.84
C ALA A 778 32.12 -3.04 0.52
N GLU A 779 32.48 -3.85 -0.47
CA GLU A 779 32.92 -3.37 -1.79
C GLU A 779 31.81 -2.64 -2.54
N HIS A 780 30.59 -3.18 -2.51
CA HIS A 780 29.43 -2.56 -3.14
C HIS A 780 28.98 -1.27 -2.42
N LEU A 781 29.05 -1.23 -1.09
CA LEU A 781 28.79 -0.02 -0.30
C LEU A 781 29.78 1.08 -0.68
N ARG A 782 31.08 0.78 -0.74
CA ARG A 782 32.10 1.72 -1.23
C ARG A 782 31.76 2.19 -2.64
N ARG A 783 31.37 1.30 -3.56
CA ARG A 783 30.96 1.66 -4.93
C ARG A 783 29.78 2.62 -4.98
N TYR A 784 28.80 2.50 -4.09
CA TYR A 784 27.64 3.40 -4.03
C TYR A 784 27.86 4.66 -3.19
N ASN A 785 29.09 4.96 -2.77
CA ASN A 785 29.38 6.03 -1.82
C ASN A 785 28.57 5.87 -0.51
N ALA A 786 28.29 4.66 -0.06
CA ALA A 786 27.59 4.43 1.20
C ALA A 786 28.59 4.40 2.36
N GLY A 787 28.54 5.41 3.24
CA GLY A 787 29.51 5.61 4.31
C GLY A 787 29.13 4.94 5.63
N GLN A 788 27.85 4.65 5.83
CA GLN A 788 27.32 4.09 7.07
C GLN A 788 26.28 3.00 6.81
N VAL A 789 26.21 2.06 7.75
CA VAL A 789 25.22 0.98 7.81
C VAL A 789 24.48 1.07 9.14
N VAL A 790 23.15 1.16 9.10
CA VAL A 790 22.26 1.02 10.26
C VAL A 790 21.89 -0.45 10.43
N ALA A 791 22.42 -1.10 11.46
CA ALA A 791 22.19 -2.51 11.76
C ALA A 791 21.15 -2.69 12.88
N ARG A 792 20.34 -3.74 12.78
CA ARG A 792 19.21 -4.02 13.68
C ARG A 792 19.25 -5.42 14.30
N SER A 793 19.56 -6.46 13.53
CA SER A 793 19.64 -7.85 14.01
C SER A 793 20.91 -8.11 14.82
N SER A 794 20.85 -9.04 15.78
CA SER A 794 22.03 -9.48 16.54
C SER A 794 23.09 -10.10 15.62
N SER A 795 22.65 -10.85 14.61
CA SER A 795 23.49 -11.52 13.60
C SER A 795 24.33 -10.50 12.80
N LEU A 796 23.70 -9.48 12.21
CA LEU A 796 24.44 -8.47 11.44
C LEU A 796 25.34 -7.62 12.33
N LYS A 797 24.88 -7.24 13.52
CA LYS A 797 25.71 -6.47 14.48
C LYS A 797 26.98 -7.22 14.88
N ALA A 798 26.88 -8.52 15.15
CA ALA A 798 28.03 -9.36 15.45
C ALA A 798 28.97 -9.47 14.24
N ALA A 799 28.42 -9.68 13.04
CA ALA A 799 29.20 -9.77 11.81
C ALA A 799 29.95 -8.47 11.49
N LEU A 800 29.30 -7.30 11.67
CA LEU A 800 29.92 -5.99 11.48
C LEU A 800 31.05 -5.72 12.47
N ARG A 801 30.86 -6.06 13.75
CA ARG A 801 31.92 -5.93 14.77
C ARG A 801 33.13 -6.83 14.51
N ALA A 802 32.90 -8.02 13.94
CA ALA A 802 33.96 -8.98 13.62
C ALA A 802 34.70 -8.66 12.31
N SER A 803 34.12 -7.83 11.44
CA SER A 803 34.70 -7.50 10.13
C SER A 803 35.72 -6.38 10.21
N GLY A 804 36.85 -6.54 9.50
CA GLY A 804 37.85 -5.49 9.32
C GLY A 804 37.43 -4.34 8.41
N ASP A 805 36.30 -4.48 7.69
CA ASP A 805 35.79 -3.47 6.75
C ASP A 805 34.90 -2.41 7.41
N PHE A 806 34.52 -2.60 8.67
CA PHE A 806 33.57 -1.73 9.37
C PHE A 806 34.13 -1.25 10.73
N SER A 807 33.55 -0.18 11.26
CA SER A 807 33.81 0.27 12.63
C SER A 807 32.53 0.79 13.26
N LEU A 808 32.24 0.32 14.47
CA LEU A 808 31.11 0.82 15.25
C LEU A 808 31.29 2.33 15.52
N GLU A 809 30.27 3.11 15.16
CA GLU A 809 30.24 4.57 15.32
C GLU A 809 29.32 4.99 16.48
N SER A 810 28.15 4.35 16.61
CA SER A 810 27.21 4.63 17.69
C SER A 810 26.32 3.43 17.99
N GLU A 811 25.97 3.25 19.27
CA GLU A 811 24.95 2.30 19.72
C GLU A 811 23.69 3.08 20.13
N ILE A 812 22.56 2.80 19.48
CA ILE A 812 21.27 3.45 19.75
C ILE A 812 20.20 2.36 19.80
N PRO A 813 20.05 1.64 20.93
CA PRO A 813 19.18 0.47 21.00
C PRO A 813 17.77 0.74 20.44
N PRO A 814 17.24 -0.13 19.56
CA PRO A 814 17.76 -1.44 19.18
C PRO A 814 18.70 -1.42 17.95
N TYR A 815 19.19 -0.26 17.53
CA TYR A 815 20.07 -0.06 16.37
C TYR A 815 21.55 0.08 16.74
N GLU A 816 22.42 -0.17 15.78
CA GLU A 816 23.82 0.25 15.78
C GLU A 816 24.13 0.93 14.45
N VAL A 817 24.94 1.97 14.50
CA VAL A 817 25.45 2.66 13.31
C VAL A 817 26.92 2.29 13.16
N HIS A 818 27.26 1.74 12.00
CA HIS A 818 28.61 1.30 11.65
C HIS A 818 29.12 2.09 10.46
N ARG A 819 30.38 2.53 10.51
CA ARG A 819 31.07 3.21 9.41
C ARG A 819 31.73 2.19 8.48
N VAL A 820 31.66 2.45 7.18
CA VAL A 820 32.33 1.65 6.13
C VAL A 820 33.76 2.17 5.95
N ARG A 821 34.77 1.37 6.31
CA ARG A 821 36.18 1.75 6.17
C ARG A 821 36.57 1.78 4.70
N GLY A 822 37.48 2.69 4.34
CA GLY A 822 37.99 2.81 2.97
C GLY A 822 36.99 3.40 1.96
N ASN A 823 35.84 3.92 2.40
CA ASN A 823 34.98 4.71 1.52
C ASN A 823 35.62 6.10 1.30
N ALA A 824 35.88 6.44 0.03
CA ALA A 824 36.45 7.73 -0.37
C ALA A 824 35.53 8.93 -0.09
N GLY A 825 34.22 8.69 0.09
CA GLY A 825 33.26 9.74 0.43
C GLY A 825 32.89 10.70 -0.71
N ARG A 826 33.09 10.32 -1.99
CA ARG A 826 32.97 11.23 -3.16
C ARG A 826 32.12 10.71 -4.31
N TYR A 827 31.06 11.37 -4.73
CA TYR A 827 30.23 10.93 -5.85
C TYR A 827 30.96 10.86 -7.19
N VAL A 828 32.04 11.59 -7.40
CA VAL A 828 32.85 11.60 -8.62
C VAL A 828 34.24 11.04 -8.33
N ILE A 829 34.62 10.01 -9.07
CA ILE A 829 35.94 9.37 -8.92
C ILE A 829 36.65 9.27 -10.28
N PRO A 830 37.97 9.53 -10.33
CA PRO A 830 38.78 9.21 -11.51
C PRO A 830 38.89 7.69 -11.64
N LEU A 831 38.71 7.16 -12.87
CA LEU A 831 38.84 5.72 -13.08
C LEU A 831 40.31 5.27 -13.01
N GLU A 832 40.56 4.21 -12.24
CA GLU A 832 41.83 3.50 -12.13
C GLU A 832 42.10 2.55 -13.30
N HIS A 833 41.04 2.17 -14.04
CA HIS A 833 41.14 1.26 -15.18
C HIS A 833 40.38 1.80 -16.38
N GLU A 834 40.84 1.45 -17.59
CA GLU A 834 40.17 1.78 -18.84
C GLU A 834 38.72 1.26 -18.86
N PRO A 835 37.73 2.11 -19.15
CA PRO A 835 36.35 1.68 -19.29
C PRO A 835 36.18 0.80 -20.54
N VAL A 836 35.32 -0.19 -20.43
CA VAL A 836 35.09 -1.20 -21.48
C VAL A 836 33.75 -0.95 -22.17
N ARG A 837 33.78 -0.68 -23.48
CA ARG A 837 32.56 -0.55 -24.28
C ARG A 837 31.98 -1.93 -24.59
N VAL A 838 30.67 -2.09 -24.35
CA VAL A 838 29.92 -3.30 -24.70
C VAL A 838 28.73 -2.94 -25.62
N ALA A 839 28.67 -3.54 -26.81
CA ALA A 839 27.61 -3.31 -27.79
C ALA A 839 26.38 -4.21 -27.56
N SER A 840 25.80 -4.13 -26.36
CA SER A 840 24.71 -5.01 -25.93
C SER A 840 23.33 -4.35 -26.05
N GLU A 841 22.38 -5.08 -26.65
CA GLU A 841 20.95 -4.72 -26.66
C GLU A 841 20.27 -5.05 -25.31
N ASP A 842 20.83 -5.97 -24.52
CA ASP A 842 20.34 -6.39 -23.19
C ASP A 842 21.26 -5.88 -22.08
N TRP A 843 21.74 -4.64 -22.23
CA TRP A 843 22.70 -4.00 -21.34
C TRP A 843 22.28 -4.02 -19.87
N LYS A 844 20.97 -4.00 -19.56
CA LYS A 844 20.46 -4.08 -18.18
C LYS A 844 20.86 -5.38 -17.51
N ARG A 845 20.68 -6.51 -18.20
CA ARG A 845 21.08 -7.82 -17.68
C ARG A 845 22.58 -7.98 -17.66
N ASP A 846 23.30 -7.42 -18.62
CA ASP A 846 24.75 -7.47 -18.63
C ASP A 846 25.38 -6.64 -17.51
N PHE A 847 24.86 -5.45 -17.23
CA PHE A 847 25.25 -4.64 -16.07
C PHE A 847 24.94 -5.36 -14.76
N TYR A 848 23.78 -6.02 -14.67
CA TYR A 848 23.46 -6.83 -13.50
C TYR A 848 24.38 -8.04 -13.33
N ARG A 849 24.73 -8.74 -14.42
CA ARG A 849 25.70 -9.85 -14.39
C ARG A 849 27.08 -9.35 -13.99
N TRP A 850 27.52 -8.22 -14.55
CA TRP A 850 28.78 -7.56 -14.19
C TRP A 850 28.83 -7.19 -12.70
N PHE A 851 27.75 -6.64 -12.15
CA PHE A 851 27.71 -6.20 -10.76
C PHE A 851 27.97 -7.34 -9.77
N LYS A 852 27.58 -8.56 -10.11
CA LYS A 852 27.74 -9.76 -9.28
C LYS A 852 29.13 -10.40 -9.35
N ARG A 853 30.05 -9.86 -10.17
CA ARG A 853 31.33 -10.51 -10.49
C ARG A 853 32.49 -9.86 -9.76
N PRO A 854 33.17 -10.58 -8.85
CA PRO A 854 34.39 -10.06 -8.21
C PRO A 854 35.52 -9.77 -9.19
N ASP A 855 35.63 -10.56 -10.27
CA ASP A 855 36.66 -10.36 -11.30
C ASP A 855 36.49 -9.05 -12.10
N ALA A 856 35.31 -8.43 -12.01
CA ALA A 856 34.98 -7.20 -12.71
C ALA A 856 35.12 -5.93 -11.86
N ASP A 857 35.49 -6.06 -10.57
CA ASP A 857 35.67 -4.92 -9.69
C ASP A 857 36.78 -3.97 -10.20
N GLY A 858 36.51 -2.67 -10.12
CA GLY A 858 37.42 -1.62 -10.59
C GLY A 858 37.33 -1.28 -12.09
N VAL A 859 36.63 -2.08 -12.91
CA VAL A 859 36.44 -1.81 -14.35
C VAL A 859 34.99 -1.50 -14.66
N VAL A 860 34.75 -0.34 -15.28
CA VAL A 860 33.42 0.11 -15.67
C VAL A 860 33.06 -0.36 -17.07
N LEU A 861 31.85 -0.90 -17.23
CA LEU A 861 31.28 -1.19 -18.55
C LEU A 861 30.49 0.02 -19.06
N VAL A 862 30.58 0.30 -20.35
CA VAL A 862 29.81 1.34 -21.02
C VAL A 862 28.90 0.71 -22.06
N ALA A 863 27.60 0.90 -21.88
CA ALA A 863 26.61 0.45 -22.84
C ALA A 863 26.61 1.38 -24.06
N SER A 864 26.63 0.79 -25.26
CA SER A 864 26.49 1.54 -26.51
C SER A 864 25.66 0.74 -27.51
N SER A 865 24.87 1.43 -28.33
CA SER A 865 24.19 0.74 -29.44
C SER A 865 25.19 0.37 -30.54
N ARG A 866 24.91 -0.70 -31.30
CA ARG A 866 25.77 -1.17 -32.40
C ARG A 866 25.99 -0.13 -33.51
N SER A 867 25.10 0.87 -33.62
CA SER A 867 25.14 1.90 -34.67
C SER A 867 25.96 3.15 -34.32
N GLU A 868 26.47 3.28 -33.10
CA GLU A 868 27.18 4.49 -32.64
C GLU A 868 28.67 4.48 -33.01
N ALA A 869 28.97 4.84 -34.26
CA ALA A 869 30.33 4.83 -34.82
C ALA A 869 31.30 5.86 -34.20
N ARG A 870 30.79 6.96 -33.61
CA ARG A 870 31.60 8.10 -33.13
C ARG A 870 32.38 7.82 -31.82
N ASP A 871 31.98 6.79 -31.07
CA ASP A 871 32.58 6.47 -29.75
C ASP A 871 33.75 5.48 -29.83
N ARG A 872 33.97 4.82 -30.97
CA ARG A 872 35.03 3.81 -31.12
C ARG A 872 36.44 4.35 -30.84
N ALA A 873 36.67 5.65 -31.06
CA ALA A 873 37.98 6.27 -30.85
C ALA A 873 38.32 6.53 -29.37
N ARG A 874 37.32 6.64 -28.48
CA ARG A 874 37.54 6.96 -27.05
C ARG A 874 37.74 5.72 -26.17
N PHE A 875 37.25 4.55 -26.60
CA PHE A 875 37.38 3.31 -25.85
C PHE A 875 38.43 2.41 -26.49
N ARG A 876 39.53 2.16 -25.76
CA ARG A 876 40.57 1.20 -26.18
C ARG A 876 40.05 -0.24 -26.21
N LEU A 877 39.09 -0.56 -25.35
CA LEU A 877 38.49 -1.88 -25.20
C LEU A 877 37.03 -1.85 -25.65
N ALA A 878 36.69 -2.66 -26.65
CA ALA A 878 35.33 -2.78 -27.17
C ALA A 878 34.98 -4.25 -27.44
N PHE A 879 33.82 -4.68 -26.96
CA PHE A 879 33.28 -6.02 -27.14
C PHE A 879 31.84 -5.97 -27.65
N GLU A 880 31.45 -6.98 -28.43
CA GLU A 880 30.06 -7.12 -28.92
C GLU A 880 29.11 -7.68 -27.86
N THR A 881 29.64 -8.39 -26.87
CA THR A 881 28.90 -8.98 -25.75
C THR A 881 29.74 -8.88 -24.47
N LEU A 882 29.12 -9.05 -23.30
CA LEU A 882 29.83 -9.10 -22.02
C LEU A 882 30.95 -10.17 -22.07
N PRO A 883 32.24 -9.81 -21.90
CA PRO A 883 33.31 -10.79 -21.99
C PRO A 883 33.32 -11.76 -20.80
N ALA A 884 33.84 -12.97 -21.03
CA ALA A 884 33.96 -13.99 -20.00
C ALA A 884 34.92 -13.60 -18.86
N ARG A 885 35.87 -12.70 -19.11
CA ARG A 885 36.69 -12.01 -18.09
C ARG A 885 36.84 -10.56 -18.52
N VAL A 886 36.71 -9.63 -17.58
CA VAL A 886 36.82 -8.20 -17.88
C VAL A 886 38.30 -7.80 -17.88
N PRO A 887 38.87 -7.30 -19.00
CA PRO A 887 40.28 -6.88 -19.04
C PRO A 887 40.53 -5.68 -18.12
N ARG A 888 41.71 -5.64 -17.50
CA ARG A 888 42.15 -4.56 -16.61
C ARG A 888 43.36 -3.88 -17.23
N ILE A 889 43.19 -2.65 -17.68
CA ILE A 889 44.28 -1.80 -18.17
C ILE A 889 44.31 -0.58 -17.26
N GLY A 890 45.42 -0.37 -16.55
CA GLY A 890 45.55 0.70 -15.56
C GLY A 890 45.56 2.11 -16.17
N LEU A 891 45.05 3.06 -15.40
CA LEU A 891 45.05 4.50 -15.66
C LEU A 891 45.68 5.25 -14.47
N PRO A 892 46.33 6.40 -14.69
CA PRO A 892 47.01 7.17 -13.64
C PRO A 892 46.01 7.98 -12.78
N ALA A 893 45.04 7.31 -12.15
CA ALA A 893 43.98 7.96 -11.37
C ALA A 893 44.50 8.70 -10.13
N SER A 894 45.58 8.20 -9.52
CA SER A 894 46.22 8.83 -8.35
C SER A 894 46.81 10.21 -8.64
N GLU A 895 47.02 10.56 -9.91
CA GLU A 895 47.50 11.88 -10.36
C GLU A 895 46.36 12.86 -10.65
N VAL A 896 45.10 12.44 -10.47
CA VAL A 896 43.92 13.23 -10.87
C VAL A 896 43.16 13.69 -9.64
N GLU A 897 43.32 14.96 -9.33
CA GLU A 897 42.48 15.64 -8.34
C GLU A 897 41.13 16.02 -8.97
N VAL A 898 40.07 15.75 -8.20
CA VAL A 898 38.67 16.07 -8.55
C VAL A 898 38.02 16.77 -7.37
N GLU A 899 37.23 17.80 -7.63
CA GLU A 899 36.30 18.39 -6.69
C GLU A 899 34.89 18.31 -7.27
N GLU A 900 33.90 18.21 -6.39
CA GLU A 900 32.50 18.08 -6.77
C GLU A 900 31.62 18.99 -5.92
N GLU A 901 30.60 19.56 -6.56
CA GLU A 901 29.47 20.18 -5.88
C GLU A 901 28.21 19.43 -6.33
N ILE A 902 27.52 18.82 -5.38
CA ILE A 902 26.30 18.05 -5.61
C ILE A 902 25.10 18.89 -5.20
N ASP A 903 24.19 19.09 -6.15
CA ASP A 903 22.90 19.74 -5.97
C ASP A 903 21.78 18.84 -6.54
N GLU A 904 20.51 19.17 -6.33
CA GLU A 904 19.40 18.30 -6.75
C GLU A 904 19.34 18.09 -8.26
N HIS A 905 19.49 19.17 -9.03
CA HIS A 905 19.39 19.14 -10.50
C HIS A 905 20.72 19.45 -11.20
N ARG A 906 21.80 19.59 -10.44
CA ARG A 906 23.09 20.06 -10.96
C ARG A 906 24.25 19.35 -10.27
N ILE A 907 25.28 19.03 -11.05
CA ILE A 907 26.55 18.50 -10.53
C ILE A 907 27.67 19.31 -11.18
N VAL A 908 28.48 19.99 -10.37
CA VAL A 908 29.68 20.69 -10.86
C VAL A 908 30.90 19.84 -10.54
N ILE A 909 31.74 19.63 -11.54
CA ILE A 909 32.94 18.78 -11.45
C ILE A 909 34.13 19.63 -11.85
N ARG A 910 35.11 19.77 -10.96
CA ARG A 910 36.40 20.39 -11.26
C ARG A 910 37.48 19.33 -11.27
N THR A 911 38.29 19.30 -12.32
CA THR A 911 39.37 18.29 -12.47
C THR A 911 40.68 18.93 -12.88
N SER A 912 41.77 18.42 -12.31
CA SER A 912 43.15 18.79 -12.67
C SER A 912 43.56 18.30 -14.07
N ARG A 913 42.96 17.21 -14.57
CA ARG A 913 43.36 16.53 -15.81
C ARG A 913 42.18 16.30 -16.77
N PRO A 914 41.86 17.27 -17.64
CA PRO A 914 40.92 17.06 -18.73
C PRO A 914 41.30 15.85 -19.59
N GLY A 915 40.29 15.13 -20.08
CA GLY A 915 40.41 13.91 -20.86
C GLY A 915 40.47 12.63 -20.03
N HIS A 916 40.76 12.70 -18.73
CA HIS A 916 40.74 11.51 -17.86
C HIS A 916 39.29 11.05 -17.60
N PRO A 917 38.97 9.75 -17.71
CA PRO A 917 37.62 9.27 -17.48
C PRO A 917 37.19 9.41 -16.01
N LEU A 918 36.07 10.10 -15.79
CA LEU A 918 35.46 10.29 -14.47
C LEU A 918 34.13 9.55 -14.36
N LEU A 919 33.97 8.75 -13.30
CA LEU A 919 32.71 8.08 -12.98
C LEU A 919 31.93 8.90 -11.96
N VAL A 920 30.71 9.28 -12.31
CA VAL A 920 29.76 9.94 -11.43
C VAL A 920 28.77 8.90 -10.92
N ARG A 921 28.83 8.63 -9.62
CA ARG A 921 28.12 7.59 -8.86
C ARG A 921 26.67 8.00 -8.54
N VAL A 922 26.02 8.58 -9.54
CA VAL A 922 24.62 9.02 -9.60
C VAL A 922 23.98 8.33 -10.79
N SER A 923 22.73 7.90 -10.65
CA SER A 923 22.01 7.16 -11.68
C SER A 923 22.00 7.92 -13.01
N TYR A 924 22.26 7.21 -14.10
CA TYR A 924 22.15 7.75 -15.45
C TYR A 924 20.69 7.96 -15.84
N HIS A 925 20.43 9.08 -16.51
CA HIS A 925 19.19 9.31 -17.25
C HIS A 925 19.47 10.21 -18.46
N PRO A 926 18.83 10.01 -19.63
CA PRO A 926 19.10 10.82 -20.84
C PRO A 926 18.81 12.33 -20.73
N ARG A 927 18.21 12.77 -19.62
CA ARG A 927 17.94 14.20 -19.34
C ARG A 927 19.10 14.89 -18.62
N TRP A 928 20.05 14.13 -18.09
CA TRP A 928 21.34 14.67 -17.70
C TRP A 928 22.11 15.09 -18.96
N ARG A 929 22.64 16.30 -18.96
CA ARG A 929 23.43 16.86 -20.05
C ARG A 929 24.60 17.66 -19.48
N SER A 930 25.72 17.68 -20.19
CA SER A 930 26.76 18.67 -19.90
C SER A 930 26.43 20.00 -20.56
N THR A 931 26.65 21.08 -19.83
CA THR A 931 26.58 22.46 -20.36
C THR A 931 27.72 22.78 -21.34
N GLY A 932 28.88 22.12 -21.18
CA GLY A 932 30.05 22.24 -22.07
C GLY A 932 29.95 21.40 -23.36
N GLY A 933 28.88 20.60 -23.52
CA GLY A 933 28.67 19.76 -24.69
C GLY A 933 29.29 18.36 -24.60
N GLU A 934 29.96 18.03 -23.49
CA GLU A 934 30.49 16.70 -23.23
C GLU A 934 29.38 15.64 -23.24
N ARG A 935 29.72 14.48 -23.80
CA ARG A 935 28.83 13.33 -23.84
C ARG A 935 28.84 12.62 -22.48
N ILE A 936 27.64 12.33 -21.97
CA ILE A 936 27.44 11.47 -20.79
C ILE A 936 27.16 10.05 -21.29
N HIS A 937 27.95 9.09 -20.84
CA HIS A 937 27.83 7.68 -21.19
C HIS A 937 27.11 6.92 -20.07
N LEU A 938 26.25 5.96 -20.46
CA LEU A 938 25.61 5.02 -19.54
C LEU A 938 26.62 3.96 -19.11
N ALA A 939 27.01 4.01 -17.84
CA ALA A 939 28.03 3.17 -17.24
C ALA A 939 27.44 2.17 -16.23
N SER A 940 28.08 1.02 -16.04
CA SER A 940 27.64 0.01 -15.07
C SER A 940 27.84 0.48 -13.62
N PRO A 941 26.95 0.10 -12.67
CA PRO A 941 25.73 -0.69 -12.85
C PRO A 941 24.53 0.11 -13.38
N GLY A 942 24.65 1.43 -13.45
CA GLY A 942 23.64 2.36 -13.97
C GLY A 942 24.03 3.81 -13.70
N PHE A 943 25.32 4.11 -13.70
CA PHE A 943 25.94 5.40 -13.39
C PHE A 943 26.27 6.20 -14.66
N MET A 944 26.79 7.41 -14.47
CA MET A 944 27.24 8.29 -15.54
C MET A 944 28.76 8.24 -15.67
N LEU A 945 29.27 8.09 -16.89
CA LEU A 945 30.70 8.24 -17.21
C LEU A 945 30.88 9.45 -18.15
N LEU A 946 31.87 10.28 -17.87
CA LEU A 946 32.26 11.39 -18.74
C LEU A 946 33.78 11.47 -18.95
N PHE A 947 34.17 12.12 -20.04
CA PHE A 947 35.53 12.49 -20.35
C PHE A 947 35.58 14.03 -20.41
N PRO A 948 35.98 14.73 -19.33
CA PRO A 948 35.98 16.19 -19.29
C PRO A 948 36.80 16.79 -20.42
N GLU A 949 36.26 17.73 -21.18
CA GLU A 949 37.03 18.44 -22.22
C GLU A 949 37.73 19.68 -21.67
N THR A 950 37.24 20.20 -20.55
CA THR A 950 37.79 21.34 -19.83
C THR A 950 38.02 20.99 -18.35
N ARG A 951 38.58 21.94 -17.58
CA ARG A 951 38.83 21.77 -16.14
C ARG A 951 37.58 21.85 -15.27
N GLU A 952 36.49 22.41 -15.77
CA GLU A 952 35.23 22.53 -15.06
C GLU A 952 34.08 22.07 -15.94
N VAL A 953 33.33 21.07 -15.49
CA VAL A 953 32.18 20.51 -16.20
C VAL A 953 30.96 20.65 -15.32
N THR A 954 29.90 21.26 -15.83
CA THR A 954 28.60 21.31 -15.15
C THR A 954 27.60 20.40 -15.86
N LEU A 955 27.10 19.41 -15.12
CA LEU A 955 25.99 18.55 -15.53
C LEU A 955 24.68 19.12 -15.00
N GLU A 956 23.65 19.13 -15.83
CA GLU A 956 22.30 19.57 -15.45
C GLU A 956 21.25 18.54 -15.82
N PHE A 957 20.28 18.34 -14.93
CA PHE A 957 19.05 17.61 -15.22
C PHE A 957 17.98 18.59 -15.71
N GLY A 958 17.66 18.54 -17.01
CA GLY A 958 16.77 19.53 -17.63
C GLY A 958 15.82 18.97 -18.70
N ASP A 959 15.25 19.91 -19.46
CA ASP A 959 14.22 19.63 -20.46
C ASP A 959 14.80 19.66 -21.88
N PRO A 960 15.15 18.49 -22.45
CA PRO A 960 15.53 18.41 -23.86
C PRO A 960 14.36 18.75 -24.79
N PRO A 961 14.59 18.96 -26.10
CA PRO A 961 13.57 19.40 -27.05
C PRO A 961 12.27 18.58 -27.04
N LEU A 962 12.38 17.26 -26.83
CA LEU A 962 11.23 16.36 -26.74
C LEU A 962 10.33 16.66 -25.52
N VAL A 963 10.92 17.00 -24.37
CA VAL A 963 10.17 17.39 -23.17
C VAL A 963 9.46 18.72 -23.42
N ARG A 964 10.17 19.69 -24.02
CA ARG A 964 9.60 20.99 -24.42
C ARG A 964 8.44 20.84 -25.40
N PHE A 965 8.53 19.89 -26.32
CA PHE A 965 7.42 19.55 -27.22
C PHE A 965 6.19 19.04 -26.45
N GLY A 966 6.39 18.21 -25.42
CA GLY A 966 5.32 17.82 -24.51
C GLY A 966 4.63 19.02 -23.84
N HIS A 967 5.41 20.00 -23.35
CA HIS A 967 4.86 21.24 -22.80
C HIS A 967 4.07 22.05 -23.82
N LEU A 968 4.56 22.16 -25.07
CA LEU A 968 3.86 22.83 -26.16
C LEU A 968 2.50 22.17 -26.47
N LEU A 969 2.46 20.83 -26.51
CA LEU A 969 1.21 20.08 -26.68
C LEU A 969 0.21 20.35 -25.54
N THR A 970 0.70 20.40 -24.30
CA THR A 970 -0.12 20.77 -23.13
C THR A 970 -0.66 22.19 -23.26
N ALA A 971 0.18 23.16 -23.64
CA ALA A 971 -0.26 24.53 -23.85
C ALA A 971 -1.37 24.63 -24.92
N LEU A 972 -1.22 23.91 -26.03
CA LEU A 972 -2.23 23.84 -27.08
C LEU A 972 -3.54 23.20 -26.59
N GLY A 973 -3.45 22.08 -25.86
CA GLY A 973 -4.60 21.42 -25.24
C GLY A 973 -5.36 22.36 -24.30
N CYS A 974 -4.63 23.07 -23.42
CA CYS A 974 -5.18 24.07 -22.51
C CYS A 974 -5.85 25.23 -23.26
N ALA A 975 -5.23 25.73 -24.33
CA ALA A 975 -5.82 26.78 -25.18
C ALA A 975 -7.15 26.33 -25.83
N ILE A 976 -7.23 25.09 -26.30
CA ILE A 976 -8.48 24.51 -26.84
C ILE A 976 -9.57 24.47 -25.76
N VAL A 977 -9.24 24.05 -24.54
CA VAL A 977 -10.19 24.02 -23.41
C VAL A 977 -10.65 25.44 -23.05
N ALA A 978 -9.72 26.39 -22.92
CA ALA A 978 -10.00 27.78 -22.56
C ALA A 978 -10.88 28.49 -23.60
N THR A 979 -10.55 28.36 -24.90
CA THR A 979 -11.35 28.97 -25.97
C THR A 979 -12.76 28.40 -26.04
N ALA A 980 -12.94 27.10 -25.77
CA ALA A 980 -14.25 26.49 -25.72
C ALA A 980 -15.07 26.94 -24.51
N ALA A 981 -14.44 27.10 -23.34
CA ALA A 981 -15.08 27.65 -22.15
C ALA A 981 -15.60 29.08 -22.42
N LEU A 982 -14.76 29.95 -23.01
CA LEU A 982 -15.14 31.33 -23.36
C LEU A 982 -16.28 31.39 -24.39
N ARG A 983 -16.27 30.53 -25.41
CA ARG A 983 -17.36 30.44 -26.41
C ARG A 983 -18.64 29.87 -25.82
N GLY A 984 -18.54 28.95 -24.87
CA GLY A 984 -19.67 28.38 -24.12
C GLY A 984 -20.39 29.41 -23.25
N VAL A 985 -19.63 30.31 -22.61
CA VAL A 985 -20.18 31.44 -21.83
C VAL A 985 -20.92 32.44 -22.72
N ARG A 986 -20.45 32.66 -23.96
CA ARG A 986 -21.06 33.61 -24.91
C ARG A 986 -22.32 33.09 -25.62
N ARG A 987 -22.55 31.77 -25.69
CA ARG A 987 -23.75 31.20 -26.32
C ARG A 987 -24.86 30.95 -25.29
N ARG A 988 -25.82 31.88 -25.18
CA ARG A 988 -27.12 31.60 -24.54
C ARG A 988 -27.79 30.40 -25.24
N PRO A 989 -28.40 29.45 -24.51
CA PRO A 989 -28.99 28.27 -25.13
C PRO A 989 -30.22 28.67 -25.95
N ARG A 990 -30.13 28.57 -27.29
CA ARG A 990 -31.31 28.55 -28.17
C ARG A 990 -32.07 27.26 -27.89
N ARG A 991 -33.33 27.37 -27.45
CA ARG A 991 -34.30 26.26 -27.43
C ARG A 991 -34.50 25.78 -28.88
N SER A 992 -34.00 24.59 -29.23
CA SER A 992 -34.34 23.95 -30.51
C SER A 992 -35.47 22.95 -30.31
N ALA A 993 -36.40 22.95 -31.27
CA ALA A 993 -37.66 22.24 -31.27
C ALA A 993 -37.54 20.70 -31.41
N ALA A 994 -38.52 20.05 -30.76
CA ALA A 994 -39.16 18.75 -30.96
C ALA A 994 -38.41 17.55 -31.59
N MET A 995 -38.29 16.49 -30.79
CA MET A 995 -38.24 15.06 -31.17
C MET A 995 -39.15 14.29 -30.18
N PRO A 996 -39.73 13.13 -30.52
CA PRO A 996 -40.74 12.45 -29.71
C PRO A 996 -40.17 11.89 -28.39
N ASP A 997 -41.02 11.96 -27.37
CA ASP A 997 -40.73 11.96 -25.94
C ASP A 997 -40.19 10.63 -25.34
N PRO A 998 -39.01 10.65 -24.69
CA PRO A 998 -38.78 9.86 -23.49
C PRO A 998 -38.79 10.80 -22.28
N ALA A 999 -39.86 10.74 -21.47
CA ALA A 999 -40.09 11.38 -20.16
C ALA A 999 -39.19 12.61 -19.80
N PRO A 1000 -39.76 13.80 -19.51
CA PRO A 1000 -39.01 15.04 -19.44
C PRO A 1000 -37.88 14.97 -18.40
N ALA A 1001 -36.64 15.10 -18.85
CA ALA A 1001 -35.50 15.44 -18.01
C ALA A 1001 -35.45 16.96 -17.82
N PRO A 1002 -35.29 17.49 -16.59
CA PRO A 1002 -35.21 18.93 -16.39
C PRO A 1002 -33.93 19.50 -17.02
N ALA A 1003 -34.10 20.63 -17.71
CA ALA A 1003 -33.05 21.36 -18.39
C ALA A 1003 -32.09 22.02 -17.38
N SER A 1004 -30.88 21.47 -17.19
CA SER A 1004 -29.66 22.21 -16.78
C SER A 1004 -28.43 21.30 -16.89
N GLY A 1005 -27.73 21.39 -18.03
CA GLY A 1005 -26.76 20.41 -18.53
C GLY A 1005 -25.41 20.29 -17.80
N TRP A 1006 -25.25 20.76 -16.56
CA TRP A 1006 -24.03 20.54 -15.77
C TRP A 1006 -24.30 20.49 -14.26
N ARG A 1007 -25.22 21.34 -13.77
CA ARG A 1007 -25.68 21.34 -12.36
C ARG A 1007 -26.38 20.03 -11.95
N ALA A 1008 -26.97 19.27 -12.88
CA ALA A 1008 -27.68 18.04 -12.54
C ALA A 1008 -26.81 16.76 -12.48
N CYS A 1009 -25.55 16.80 -12.93
CA CYS A 1009 -24.70 15.60 -13.07
C CYS A 1009 -23.56 15.50 -12.05
N GLY A 1010 -23.29 16.55 -11.27
CA GLY A 1010 -22.21 16.54 -10.30
C GLY A 1010 -21.92 17.89 -9.65
N GLY A 1011 -22.33 19.02 -10.27
CA GLY A 1011 -22.01 20.36 -9.76
C GLY A 1011 -22.30 20.59 -8.26
N PRO A 1012 -23.51 20.29 -7.74
CA PRO A 1012 -23.84 20.48 -6.32
C PRO A 1012 -23.19 19.46 -5.39
N ALA A 1013 -22.98 18.21 -5.82
CA ALA A 1013 -22.39 17.17 -4.97
C ALA A 1013 -20.86 17.29 -4.89
N VAL A 1014 -20.22 17.67 -6.00
CA VAL A 1014 -18.79 18.00 -6.07
C VAL A 1014 -18.52 19.34 -5.41
N ALA A 1015 -19.36 20.37 -5.63
CA ALA A 1015 -19.26 21.62 -4.90
C ALA A 1015 -19.47 21.39 -3.41
N PHE A 1016 -20.50 20.64 -2.97
CA PHE A 1016 -20.73 20.33 -1.56
C PHE A 1016 -19.61 19.50 -0.93
N ALA A 1017 -19.05 18.51 -1.63
CA ALA A 1017 -17.89 17.75 -1.14
C ALA A 1017 -16.64 18.64 -1.03
N LEU A 1018 -16.41 19.53 -1.99
CA LEU A 1018 -15.36 20.56 -1.92
C LEU A 1018 -15.64 21.58 -0.81
N THR A 1019 -16.90 21.95 -0.57
CA THR A 1019 -17.33 22.87 0.50
C THR A 1019 -17.23 22.21 1.88
N LEU A 1020 -17.49 20.91 2.02
CA LEU A 1020 -17.30 20.16 3.28
C LEU A 1020 -15.83 19.88 3.55
N ALA A 1021 -15.05 19.56 2.51
CA ALA A 1021 -13.60 19.41 2.61
C ALA A 1021 -12.93 20.75 2.95
N THR A 1022 -13.40 21.86 2.38
CA THR A 1022 -12.93 23.21 2.77
C THR A 1022 -13.49 23.64 4.12
N TRP A 1023 -14.73 23.35 4.49
CA TRP A 1023 -15.28 23.65 5.82
C TRP A 1023 -14.57 22.87 6.93
N ALA A 1024 -14.24 21.60 6.71
CA ALA A 1024 -13.40 20.81 7.60
C ALA A 1024 -11.96 21.36 7.69
N ALA A 1025 -11.45 21.98 6.62
CA ALA A 1025 -10.14 22.63 6.60
C ALA A 1025 -10.16 24.04 7.24
N THR A 1026 -11.28 24.76 7.19
CA THR A 1026 -11.42 26.13 7.75
C THR A 1026 -11.96 26.16 9.19
N GLY A 1027 -12.37 25.02 9.74
CA GLY A 1027 -12.77 24.90 11.16
C GLY A 1027 -11.60 24.94 12.14
N ALA A 1028 -10.36 24.97 11.65
CA ALA A 1028 -9.15 25.20 12.43
C ALA A 1028 -8.77 26.69 12.36
N GLY A 1029 -9.42 27.50 13.19
CA GLY A 1029 -9.11 28.92 13.32
C GLY A 1029 -9.60 29.45 14.66
N GLU A 1030 -8.76 29.30 15.68
CA GLU A 1030 -8.38 30.32 16.68
C GLU A 1030 -7.72 29.65 17.89
N GLY A 1031 -6.43 29.93 18.08
CA GLY A 1031 -5.61 29.41 19.17
C GLY A 1031 -4.12 29.73 19.02
N SER A 1032 -3.83 31.00 18.74
CA SER A 1032 -2.60 31.79 19.02
C SER A 1032 -1.27 31.09 19.38
N TYR A 1033 -0.26 31.43 18.55
CA TYR A 1033 1.21 31.44 18.72
C TYR A 1033 1.97 30.13 18.92
#